data_AF-A0A2S4MQY4-F1
#
_entry.id   AF-A0A2S4MQY4-F1
#
_cell.length_a   1.000
_cell.length_b   1.000
_cell.length_c   1.000
_cell.angle_alpha   90.00
_cell.angle_beta   90.00
_cell.angle_gamma   90.00
#
_symmetry.space_group_name_H-M   'P 1'
#
loop_
_entity.id
_entity.type
_entity.pdbx_description
1 polymer ?
#
loop_
_entity_poly.entity_id
_entity_poly.type
_entity_poly.pdbx_seq_one_letter_code
_entity_poly.pdbx_strand_id
1 'polypeptide(L)'
;MMTSANARSLFIDRADAGRMLAARLRTLQLDHPVVYALPRGGVPVAVEIAKALKAPLDLILVRKIGAPGHPELALAAVVDGDAAQTVLNESVEAMTGANAAFLNAARDRELAEIKRRRPHYLGARQHIDPSGRTAIVVDDGLATGATAKAALQALRRRGATKVILAVPVAPLDMLEPMRAEADEVICLETPHPFFSVGAFYDDFHQLSDAETVALLAQAWDDKAPAHAVARYEVRLPPHDLVGDLQVPEGARGVVLFAHGSGSSRLSTRNRAVADDLNNRGFATLLFDLLAEDEAKDRRRVFDIDLLADRLLHAASYIGERTDLAGLPLGLFGASTGAAAALKAAARLGKRVQAVVSRGGRPDLAGAALHDVGAATLLIVGGADKAVIGLNRDAFAQLTCDKALKLVPHAGHLFEEAGALEQVMELAGGWFQAKLARPGALAPASTTRAAALTLSARLAAAAEPLPEISDQAFAKAFDRYADARVVLLGEASHGTSEFYRARAAITQRLIETHGFDAVAVEADWPDAAAVDRHVRLKPHQAMPVPPFSRFPTWMWRNTDVEAFLRWMRERNAPRPLADRAAFYGLDLYNMRASMAAVLEYLDSVDPQAAGQARARYACMTPWNAEPAAYGRAALSEGYAICEAPVVSILVDLVRRATEYAAHDGETFFDATQNARLVADAERYYRVMYHGAREAWNLRDRHMFDTLERILAMRGPKSKIVVWAHNSHIGDARYTEMGASRGELNIGQLCREQFGRDAALIGFGTHSGSVLAASDWDAPAEVKAVLPSRPDSYEALFHTASVARCLVDLRKGHNEALRGDLRPTRLTRYIGVVYRPESERMSHYAYSSLSDQYDGFVWFDETHAVTPLATQLSTGEDETYPFGL
;
A
#
# COMPACT_ATOMS: atom_id res chain seq x y z
N MET A 1 -43.66 19.19 25.44
CA MET A 1 -44.77 18.36 24.94
C MET A 1 -44.32 17.67 23.66
N MET A 2 -44.39 16.34 23.66
CA MET A 2 -44.33 15.37 22.55
C MET A 2 -43.05 15.25 21.70
N THR A 3 -42.10 14.48 22.25
CA THR A 3 -41.40 13.31 21.66
C THR A 3 -41.06 13.29 20.15
N SER A 4 -39.77 13.48 19.81
CA SER A 4 -39.17 12.90 18.61
C SER A 4 -38.88 11.41 18.85
N ALA A 5 -39.87 10.55 18.61
CA ALA A 5 -39.58 9.15 18.33
C ALA A 5 -38.98 9.07 16.93
N ASN A 6 -37.89 8.31 16.76
CA ASN A 6 -37.30 7.95 15.47
C ASN A 6 -38.40 7.55 14.46
N ALA A 7 -38.73 8.42 13.52
CA ALA A 7 -39.52 8.03 12.36
C ALA A 7 -38.56 7.37 11.37
N ARG A 8 -38.50 6.03 11.44
CA ARG A 8 -37.82 5.20 10.44
C ARG A 8 -38.59 5.36 9.13
N SER A 9 -37.90 5.67 8.02
CA SER A 9 -38.54 5.73 6.70
C SER A 9 -39.16 4.36 6.35
N LEU A 10 -40.23 4.36 5.56
CA LEU A 10 -41.00 3.13 5.26
C LEU A 10 -40.25 2.22 4.28
N PHE A 11 -39.45 2.79 3.38
CA PHE A 11 -38.68 2.08 2.38
C PHE A 11 -37.23 2.53 2.40
N ILE A 12 -36.29 1.61 2.16
CA ILE A 12 -34.86 1.96 2.06
C ILE A 12 -34.61 2.75 0.76
N ASP A 13 -35.06 2.20 -0.36
CA ASP A 13 -34.96 2.81 -1.70
C ASP A 13 -36.11 2.33 -2.60
N ARG A 14 -36.14 2.79 -3.85
CA ARG A 14 -37.16 2.39 -4.84
C ARG A 14 -37.12 0.89 -5.20
N ALA A 15 -35.95 0.26 -5.16
CA ALA A 15 -35.84 -1.17 -5.44
C ALA A 15 -36.42 -2.00 -4.28
N ASP A 16 -36.23 -1.54 -3.05
CA ASP A 16 -36.81 -2.13 -1.84
C ASP A 16 -38.34 -2.10 -1.86
N ALA A 17 -38.90 -0.92 -2.16
CA ALA A 17 -40.33 -0.77 -2.37
C ALA A 17 -40.85 -1.66 -3.51
N GLY A 18 -40.07 -1.80 -4.60
CA GLY A 18 -40.37 -2.72 -5.71
C GLY A 18 -40.42 -4.18 -5.29
N ARG A 19 -39.46 -4.66 -4.48
CA ARG A 19 -39.47 -6.04 -3.94
C ARG A 19 -40.68 -6.30 -3.05
N MET A 20 -41.06 -5.34 -2.22
CA MET A 20 -42.25 -5.44 -1.36
C MET A 20 -43.56 -5.48 -2.17
N LEU A 21 -43.70 -4.60 -3.16
CA LEU A 21 -44.84 -4.62 -4.09
C LEU A 21 -44.92 -5.93 -4.88
N ALA A 22 -43.78 -6.41 -5.37
CA ALA A 22 -43.69 -7.67 -6.08
C ALA A 22 -44.19 -8.85 -5.24
N ALA A 23 -43.83 -8.89 -3.95
CA ALA A 23 -44.33 -9.91 -3.02
C ALA A 23 -45.85 -9.89 -2.92
N ARG A 24 -46.48 -8.70 -2.91
CA ARG A 24 -47.93 -8.55 -2.88
C ARG A 24 -48.58 -8.97 -4.21
N LEU A 25 -48.02 -8.54 -5.33
CA LEU A 25 -48.49 -8.88 -6.68
C LEU A 25 -48.46 -10.38 -6.97
N ARG A 26 -47.46 -11.11 -6.43
CA ARG A 26 -47.36 -12.58 -6.56
C ARG A 26 -48.51 -13.35 -5.92
N THR A 27 -49.25 -12.73 -4.99
CA THR A 27 -50.42 -13.36 -4.37
C THR A 27 -51.66 -13.32 -5.26
N LEU A 28 -51.62 -12.56 -6.36
CA LEU A 28 -52.71 -12.44 -7.32
C LEU A 28 -52.52 -13.43 -8.47
N GLN A 29 -53.63 -13.94 -9.00
CA GLN A 29 -53.62 -14.68 -10.26
C GLN A 29 -53.58 -13.67 -11.41
N LEU A 30 -52.42 -13.57 -12.05
CA LEU A 30 -52.17 -12.64 -13.15
C LEU A 30 -52.05 -13.43 -14.46
N ASP A 31 -52.87 -13.09 -15.45
CA ASP A 31 -52.84 -13.73 -16.77
C ASP A 31 -51.96 -12.92 -17.74
N HIS A 32 -50.90 -13.57 -18.23
CA HIS A 32 -49.85 -12.99 -19.08
C HIS A 32 -49.47 -11.53 -18.73
N PRO A 33 -48.99 -11.27 -17.50
CA PRO A 33 -48.77 -9.91 -17.03
C PRO A 33 -47.68 -9.18 -17.85
N VAL A 34 -47.87 -7.89 -18.07
CA VAL A 34 -46.86 -6.95 -18.61
C VAL A 34 -46.72 -5.79 -17.63
N VAL A 35 -45.48 -5.45 -17.27
CA VAL A 35 -45.19 -4.35 -16.35
C VAL A 35 -44.92 -3.09 -17.17
N TYR A 36 -45.67 -2.02 -16.94
CA TYR A 36 -45.50 -0.72 -17.57
C TYR A 36 -45.04 0.30 -16.54
N ALA A 37 -43.79 0.74 -16.64
CA ALA A 37 -43.24 1.74 -15.72
C ALA A 37 -43.56 3.17 -16.18
N LEU A 38 -43.86 4.03 -15.23
CA LEU A 38 -43.88 5.49 -15.40
C LEU A 38 -42.48 6.05 -15.12
N PRO A 39 -41.74 6.54 -16.13
CA PRO A 39 -40.42 7.10 -15.89
C PRO A 39 -40.50 8.49 -15.26
N ARG A 40 -39.51 8.86 -14.43
CA ARG A 40 -38.28 8.09 -14.12
C ARG A 40 -38.41 7.23 -12.85
N GLY A 41 -39.16 7.73 -11.87
CA GLY A 41 -39.31 7.14 -10.53
C GLY A 41 -39.81 5.70 -10.53
N GLY A 42 -40.82 5.39 -11.34
CA GLY A 42 -41.40 4.04 -11.42
C GLY A 42 -40.50 2.96 -11.98
N VAL A 43 -39.42 3.30 -12.70
CA VAL A 43 -38.56 2.32 -13.38
C VAL A 43 -37.84 1.37 -12.41
N PRO A 44 -37.08 1.84 -11.40
CA PRO A 44 -36.43 0.94 -10.44
C PRO A 44 -37.41 0.06 -9.67
N VAL A 45 -38.63 0.56 -9.39
CA VAL A 45 -39.69 -0.23 -8.76
C VAL A 45 -40.19 -1.33 -9.71
N ALA A 46 -40.46 -0.96 -10.96
CA ALA A 46 -40.99 -1.84 -11.99
C ALA A 46 -40.00 -2.94 -12.41
N VAL A 47 -38.70 -2.66 -12.42
CA VAL A 47 -37.64 -3.64 -12.70
C VAL A 47 -37.71 -4.82 -11.72
N GLU A 48 -37.87 -4.54 -10.42
CA GLU A 48 -37.95 -5.58 -9.40
C GLU A 48 -39.27 -6.37 -9.49
N ILE A 49 -40.38 -5.71 -9.83
CA ILE A 49 -41.67 -6.36 -10.09
C ILE A 49 -41.58 -7.29 -11.32
N ALA A 50 -41.01 -6.80 -12.43
CA ALA A 50 -40.85 -7.57 -13.66
C ALA A 50 -39.99 -8.81 -13.44
N LYS A 51 -38.85 -8.68 -12.74
CA LYS A 51 -37.98 -9.81 -12.34
C LYS A 51 -38.74 -10.85 -11.52
N ALA A 52 -39.47 -10.41 -10.50
CA ALA A 52 -40.16 -11.30 -9.57
C ALA A 52 -41.36 -12.04 -10.21
N LEU A 53 -42.09 -11.38 -11.11
CA LEU A 53 -43.20 -11.96 -11.85
C LEU A 53 -42.77 -12.70 -13.11
N LYS A 54 -41.48 -12.59 -13.51
CA LYS A 54 -40.97 -13.03 -14.82
C LYS A 54 -41.82 -12.49 -15.97
N ALA A 55 -42.23 -11.24 -15.83
CA ALA A 55 -43.10 -10.53 -16.76
C ALA A 55 -42.26 -9.57 -17.61
N PRO A 56 -42.57 -9.40 -18.90
CA PRO A 56 -41.91 -8.40 -19.72
C PRO A 56 -42.16 -6.98 -19.17
N LEU A 57 -41.10 -6.16 -19.17
CA LEU A 57 -41.12 -4.76 -18.75
C LEU A 57 -41.18 -3.86 -19.99
N ASP A 58 -42.04 -2.85 -19.98
CA ASP A 58 -42.09 -1.77 -20.95
C ASP A 58 -42.27 -0.41 -20.24
N LEU A 59 -42.14 0.67 -21.00
CA LEU A 59 -42.43 2.03 -20.54
C LEU A 59 -43.76 2.52 -21.08
N ILE A 60 -44.43 3.35 -20.27
CA ILE A 60 -45.52 4.20 -20.74
C ILE A 60 -45.13 5.67 -20.53
N LEU A 61 -44.76 6.35 -21.62
CA LEU A 61 -44.38 7.75 -21.57
C LEU A 61 -45.64 8.61 -21.53
N VAL A 62 -45.79 9.35 -20.43
CA VAL A 62 -46.94 10.24 -20.20
C VAL A 62 -46.44 11.64 -19.86
N ARG A 63 -47.03 12.67 -20.46
CA ARG A 63 -46.74 14.08 -20.17
C ARG A 63 -48.01 14.83 -19.80
N LYS A 64 -47.96 15.62 -18.73
CA LYS A 64 -49.03 16.51 -18.29
C LYS A 64 -49.11 17.74 -19.20
N ILE A 65 -50.32 18.10 -19.60
CA ILE A 65 -50.67 19.42 -20.13
C ILE A 65 -51.23 20.23 -18.96
N GLY A 66 -50.53 21.29 -18.59
CA GLY A 66 -51.00 22.25 -17.59
C GLY A 66 -52.14 23.13 -18.10
N ALA A 67 -52.99 23.61 -17.20
CA ALA A 67 -54.02 24.58 -17.53
C ALA A 67 -53.42 25.95 -17.93
N PRO A 68 -54.11 26.76 -18.76
CA PRO A 68 -53.68 28.12 -19.09
C PRO A 68 -53.38 28.94 -17.83
N GLY A 69 -52.17 29.53 -17.75
CA GLY A 69 -51.74 30.32 -16.58
C GLY A 69 -51.39 29.52 -15.33
N HIS A 70 -51.71 28.22 -15.27
CA HIS A 70 -51.48 27.35 -14.12
C HIS A 70 -50.83 26.02 -14.57
N PRO A 71 -49.53 26.04 -14.93
CA PRO A 71 -48.84 24.87 -15.49
C PRO A 71 -48.83 23.65 -14.56
N GLU A 72 -48.98 23.88 -13.25
CA GLU A 72 -49.02 22.81 -12.27
C GLU A 72 -50.37 22.10 -12.16
N LEU A 73 -51.47 22.76 -12.57
CA LEU A 73 -52.81 22.18 -12.59
C LEU A 73 -52.98 21.31 -13.84
N ALA A 74 -53.11 19.99 -13.67
CA ALA A 74 -53.24 19.04 -14.78
C ALA A 74 -54.59 19.19 -15.50
N LEU A 75 -54.58 19.84 -16.66
CA LEU A 75 -55.74 19.96 -17.55
C LEU A 75 -55.93 18.70 -18.39
N ALA A 76 -54.84 18.16 -18.92
CA ALA A 76 -54.85 16.91 -19.68
C ALA A 76 -53.53 16.16 -19.50
N ALA A 77 -53.47 14.94 -19.99
CA ALA A 77 -52.23 14.20 -20.13
C ALA A 77 -52.17 13.56 -21.52
N VAL A 78 -50.97 13.51 -22.07
CA VAL A 78 -50.69 12.92 -23.37
C VAL A 78 -49.88 11.66 -23.16
N VAL A 79 -50.33 10.56 -23.77
CA VAL A 79 -49.71 9.25 -23.67
C VAL A 79 -49.13 8.84 -25.03
N ASP A 80 -47.96 8.24 -24.98
CA ASP A 80 -47.22 7.78 -26.15
C ASP A 80 -47.83 6.57 -26.88
N GLY A 81 -47.57 6.44 -28.19
CA GLY A 81 -48.02 5.33 -29.05
C GLY A 81 -48.16 5.68 -30.54
N ASP A 82 -48.49 4.69 -31.38
CA ASP A 82 -48.70 4.85 -32.84
C ASP A 82 -49.88 5.79 -33.16
N ALA A 83 -50.86 5.87 -32.24
CA ALA A 83 -51.87 6.90 -32.17
C ALA A 83 -51.79 7.57 -30.79
N ALA A 84 -51.10 8.71 -30.71
CA ALA A 84 -50.98 9.53 -29.51
C ALA A 84 -52.35 9.84 -28.91
N GLN A 85 -52.54 9.54 -27.62
CA GLN A 85 -53.82 9.74 -26.94
C GLN A 85 -53.74 10.93 -25.99
N THR A 86 -54.81 11.71 -25.92
CA THR A 86 -54.97 12.78 -24.93
C THR A 86 -56.12 12.42 -23.99
N VAL A 87 -55.84 12.43 -22.70
CA VAL A 87 -56.81 12.21 -21.62
C VAL A 87 -57.08 13.57 -20.99
N LEU A 88 -58.33 14.05 -21.09
CA LEU A 88 -58.76 15.34 -20.57
C LEU A 88 -59.31 15.21 -19.15
N ASN A 89 -59.04 16.22 -18.33
CA ASN A 89 -59.75 16.42 -17.07
C ASN A 89 -60.89 17.42 -17.31
N GLU A 90 -62.09 16.90 -17.58
CA GLU A 90 -63.27 17.66 -17.97
C GLU A 90 -63.65 18.73 -16.93
N SER A 91 -63.42 18.46 -15.64
CA SER A 91 -63.67 19.43 -14.56
C SER A 91 -62.69 20.61 -14.60
N VAL A 92 -61.42 20.38 -14.93
CA VAL A 92 -60.40 21.43 -15.06
C VAL A 92 -60.57 22.22 -16.35
N GLU A 93 -60.98 21.57 -17.44
CA GLU A 93 -61.28 22.23 -18.72
C GLU A 93 -62.42 23.24 -18.58
N ALA A 94 -63.53 22.83 -17.94
CA ALA A 94 -64.67 23.70 -17.68
C ALA A 94 -64.33 24.92 -16.80
N MET A 95 -63.36 24.79 -15.89
CA MET A 95 -62.97 25.86 -14.96
C MET A 95 -61.92 26.83 -15.50
N THR A 96 -61.12 26.44 -16.50
CA THR A 96 -59.90 27.17 -16.89
C THR A 96 -60.00 27.88 -18.24
N GLY A 97 -61.12 27.71 -18.96
CA GLY A 97 -61.36 28.38 -20.24
C GLY A 97 -60.42 27.95 -21.36
N ALA A 98 -59.79 26.78 -21.22
CA ALA A 98 -58.92 26.22 -22.25
C ALA A 98 -59.72 25.94 -23.52
N ASN A 99 -59.36 26.58 -24.63
CA ASN A 99 -59.98 26.34 -25.92
C ASN A 99 -59.24 25.24 -26.70
N ALA A 100 -59.88 24.69 -27.72
CA ALA A 100 -59.31 23.62 -28.55
C ALA A 100 -57.95 24.00 -29.17
N ALA A 101 -57.72 25.29 -29.47
CA ALA A 101 -56.45 25.78 -30.01
C ALA A 101 -55.30 25.68 -28.99
N PHE A 102 -55.54 26.04 -27.73
CA PHE A 102 -54.57 25.88 -26.64
C PHE A 102 -54.24 24.40 -26.41
N LEU A 103 -55.27 23.55 -26.32
CA LEU A 103 -55.10 22.11 -26.09
C LEU A 103 -54.30 21.45 -27.22
N ASN A 104 -54.60 21.77 -28.48
CA ASN A 104 -53.85 21.22 -29.61
C ASN A 104 -52.38 21.68 -29.61
N ALA A 105 -52.12 22.97 -29.36
CA ALA A 105 -50.76 23.51 -29.32
C ALA A 105 -49.95 22.93 -28.14
N ALA A 106 -50.57 22.75 -26.97
CA ALA A 106 -49.94 22.12 -25.82
C ALA A 106 -49.69 20.63 -26.06
N ARG A 107 -50.67 19.92 -26.64
CA ARG A 107 -50.54 18.51 -27.02
C ARG A 107 -49.38 18.29 -27.97
N ASP A 108 -49.28 19.08 -29.04
CA ASP A 108 -48.24 18.88 -30.04
C ASP A 108 -46.84 19.16 -29.46
N ARG A 109 -46.71 20.12 -28.53
CA ARG A 109 -45.48 20.38 -27.78
C ARG A 109 -45.08 19.21 -26.89
N GLU A 110 -46.02 18.68 -26.11
CA GLU A 110 -45.76 17.56 -25.22
C GLU A 110 -45.47 16.26 -26.00
N LEU A 111 -46.11 16.07 -27.15
CA LEU A 111 -45.79 14.97 -28.08
C LEU A 111 -44.41 15.10 -28.70
N ALA A 112 -43.98 16.31 -29.06
CA ALA A 112 -42.64 16.52 -29.55
C ALA A 112 -41.59 16.14 -28.50
N GLU A 113 -41.84 16.45 -27.22
CA GLU A 113 -40.97 16.07 -26.11
C GLU A 113 -40.94 14.55 -25.88
N ILE A 114 -42.10 13.89 -25.93
CA ILE A 114 -42.19 12.42 -25.86
C ILE A 114 -41.40 11.79 -27.01
N LYS A 115 -41.61 12.24 -28.25
CA LYS A 115 -40.88 11.75 -29.44
C LYS A 115 -39.37 11.97 -29.33
N ARG A 116 -38.93 13.08 -28.70
CA ARG A 116 -37.51 13.36 -28.48
C ARG A 116 -36.88 12.39 -27.47
N ARG A 117 -37.59 12.05 -26.40
CA ARG A 117 -37.09 11.17 -25.32
C ARG A 117 -37.25 9.68 -25.62
N ARG A 118 -38.21 9.31 -26.48
CA ARG A 118 -38.50 7.90 -26.80
C ARG A 118 -37.27 7.10 -27.25
N PRO A 119 -36.44 7.56 -28.20
CA PRO A 119 -35.25 6.83 -28.62
C PRO A 119 -34.19 6.73 -27.51
N HIS A 120 -34.16 7.71 -26.61
CA HIS A 120 -33.22 7.73 -25.50
C HIS A 120 -33.55 6.65 -24.47
N TYR A 121 -34.84 6.42 -24.19
CA TYR A 121 -35.26 5.39 -23.23
C TYR A 121 -35.40 3.98 -23.82
N LEU A 122 -35.96 3.83 -25.01
CA LEU A 122 -36.30 2.52 -25.59
C LEU A 122 -35.27 2.02 -26.61
N GLY A 123 -34.38 2.89 -27.10
CA GLY A 123 -33.47 2.57 -28.20
C GLY A 123 -34.23 2.13 -29.46
N ALA A 124 -33.90 0.94 -29.98
CA ALA A 124 -34.56 0.34 -31.13
C ALA A 124 -35.71 -0.64 -30.77
N ARG A 125 -36.07 -0.75 -29.48
CA ARG A 125 -37.08 -1.70 -29.02
C ARG A 125 -38.49 -1.23 -29.38
N GLN A 126 -39.32 -2.17 -29.80
CA GLN A 126 -40.75 -1.93 -30.03
C GLN A 126 -41.51 -2.04 -28.71
N HIS A 127 -42.55 -1.23 -28.55
CA HIS A 127 -43.45 -1.33 -27.42
C HIS A 127 -44.12 -2.71 -27.37
N ILE A 128 -44.36 -3.19 -26.16
CA ILE A 128 -45.12 -4.39 -25.92
C ILE A 128 -46.60 -4.04 -26.05
N ASP A 129 -47.32 -4.85 -26.82
CA ASP A 129 -48.76 -4.68 -27.00
C ASP A 129 -49.51 -5.18 -25.75
N PRO A 130 -50.32 -4.34 -25.07
CA PRO A 130 -51.14 -4.76 -23.94
C PRO A 130 -52.34 -5.61 -24.33
N SER A 131 -52.69 -5.73 -25.62
CA SER A 131 -53.89 -6.43 -26.07
C SER A 131 -53.96 -7.88 -25.58
N GLY A 132 -55.05 -8.24 -24.90
CA GLY A 132 -55.26 -9.58 -24.36
C GLY A 132 -54.52 -9.89 -23.05
N ARG A 133 -53.80 -8.92 -22.45
CA ARG A 133 -52.90 -9.13 -21.31
C ARG A 133 -53.31 -8.34 -20.07
N THR A 134 -52.84 -8.79 -18.89
CA THR A 134 -52.90 -8.00 -17.66
C THR A 134 -51.79 -6.94 -17.67
N ALA A 135 -52.14 -5.66 -17.71
CA ALA A 135 -51.19 -4.55 -17.70
C ALA A 135 -51.05 -3.97 -16.28
N ILE A 136 -49.82 -3.93 -15.76
CA ILE A 136 -49.50 -3.43 -14.42
C ILE A 136 -48.77 -2.09 -14.55
N VAL A 137 -49.41 -0.99 -14.18
CA VAL A 137 -48.82 0.36 -14.15
C VAL A 137 -48.10 0.56 -12.82
N VAL A 138 -46.83 0.95 -12.89
CA VAL A 138 -45.96 1.10 -11.71
C VAL A 138 -45.37 2.51 -11.62
N ASP A 139 -45.40 3.08 -10.42
CA ASP A 139 -44.72 4.34 -10.06
C ASP A 139 -44.07 4.24 -8.67
N ASP A 140 -43.19 5.18 -8.31
CA ASP A 140 -42.56 5.23 -6.98
C ASP A 140 -43.47 5.81 -5.88
N GLY A 141 -44.59 6.42 -6.26
CA GLY A 141 -45.68 6.80 -5.38
C GLY A 141 -46.66 7.71 -6.09
N LEU A 142 -47.82 7.97 -5.45
CA LEU A 142 -48.83 8.85 -6.01
C LEU A 142 -49.01 10.07 -5.12
N ALA A 143 -48.69 11.25 -5.65
CA ALA A 143 -49.08 12.52 -5.03
C ALA A 143 -50.42 13.03 -5.57
N THR A 144 -50.59 13.05 -6.90
CA THR A 144 -51.78 13.63 -7.57
C THR A 144 -52.46 12.68 -8.56
N GLY A 145 -51.88 11.51 -8.84
CA GLY A 145 -52.51 10.45 -9.64
C GLY A 145 -52.73 10.70 -11.13
N ALA A 146 -52.58 11.94 -11.62
CA ALA A 146 -52.96 12.30 -13.00
C ALA A 146 -52.22 11.50 -14.08
N THR A 147 -50.91 11.30 -13.92
CA THR A 147 -50.06 10.55 -14.85
C THR A 147 -50.44 9.07 -14.86
N ALA A 148 -50.63 8.47 -13.69
CA ALA A 148 -51.05 7.08 -13.54
C ALA A 148 -52.45 6.83 -14.12
N LYS A 149 -53.40 7.73 -13.87
CA LYS A 149 -54.75 7.68 -14.45
C LYS A 149 -54.71 7.65 -15.98
N ALA A 150 -53.92 8.53 -16.59
CA ALA A 150 -53.79 8.59 -18.05
C ALA A 150 -53.16 7.32 -18.62
N ALA A 151 -52.14 6.77 -17.94
CA ALA A 151 -51.53 5.49 -18.31
C ALA A 151 -52.52 4.32 -18.28
N LEU A 152 -53.31 4.20 -17.19
CA LEU A 152 -54.33 3.15 -17.04
C LEU A 152 -55.39 3.21 -18.14
N GLN A 153 -55.94 4.41 -18.41
CA GLN A 153 -56.94 4.59 -19.46
C GLN A 153 -56.40 4.26 -20.85
N ALA A 154 -55.17 4.66 -21.16
CA ALA A 154 -54.53 4.38 -22.43
C ALA A 154 -54.30 2.87 -22.64
N LEU A 155 -53.84 2.15 -21.61
CA LEU A 155 -53.62 0.70 -21.67
C LEU A 155 -54.94 -0.06 -21.82
N ARG A 156 -56.00 0.35 -21.13
CA ARG A 156 -57.34 -0.24 -21.26
C ARG A 156 -57.90 -0.05 -22.68
N ARG A 157 -57.77 1.15 -23.26
CA ARG A 157 -58.19 1.42 -24.65
C ARG A 157 -57.38 0.66 -25.70
N ARG A 158 -56.12 0.32 -25.39
CA ARG A 158 -55.25 -0.53 -26.23
C ARG A 158 -55.54 -2.02 -26.10
N GLY A 159 -56.57 -2.42 -25.35
CA GLY A 159 -57.06 -3.80 -25.31
C GLY A 159 -56.53 -4.66 -24.15
N ALA A 160 -55.93 -4.06 -23.11
CA ALA A 160 -55.60 -4.79 -21.88
C ALA A 160 -56.87 -5.44 -21.28
N THR A 161 -56.79 -6.73 -20.95
CA THR A 161 -57.92 -7.48 -20.34
C THR A 161 -58.15 -7.08 -18.89
N LYS A 162 -57.08 -6.67 -18.21
CA LYS A 162 -57.09 -6.14 -16.84
C LYS A 162 -55.99 -5.10 -16.70
N VAL A 163 -56.28 -3.98 -16.03
CA VAL A 163 -55.30 -2.94 -15.68
C VAL A 163 -55.16 -2.83 -14.16
N ILE A 164 -53.93 -2.92 -13.67
CA ILE A 164 -53.60 -2.87 -12.25
C ILE A 164 -52.69 -1.68 -12.00
N LEU A 165 -52.96 -0.92 -10.93
CA LEU A 165 -52.04 0.12 -10.44
C LEU A 165 -51.27 -0.43 -9.23
N ALA A 166 -49.94 -0.42 -9.29
CA ALA A 166 -49.09 -0.87 -8.20
C ALA A 166 -48.11 0.25 -7.79
N VAL A 167 -48.30 0.79 -6.59
CA VAL A 167 -47.51 1.91 -6.07
C VAL A 167 -47.14 1.70 -4.60
N PRO A 168 -45.94 2.10 -4.14
CA PRO A 168 -45.54 1.87 -2.76
C PRO A 168 -46.35 2.71 -1.76
N VAL A 169 -46.60 3.98 -2.09
CA VAL A 169 -47.22 4.94 -1.17
C VAL A 169 -48.13 5.92 -1.90
N ALA A 170 -49.28 6.23 -1.30
CA ALA A 170 -50.25 7.20 -1.79
C ALA A 170 -51.15 7.71 -0.65
N PRO A 171 -51.66 8.95 -0.70
CA PRO A 171 -52.66 9.39 0.25
C PRO A 171 -54.02 8.71 -0.02
N LEU A 172 -54.78 8.46 1.04
CA LEU A 172 -55.99 7.62 0.97
C LEU A 172 -57.08 8.21 0.04
N ASP A 173 -57.24 9.52 0.05
CA ASP A 173 -58.16 10.29 -0.79
C ASP A 173 -57.83 10.21 -2.29
N MET A 174 -56.56 9.96 -2.64
CA MET A 174 -56.14 9.74 -4.03
C MET A 174 -56.36 8.30 -4.52
N LEU A 175 -56.49 7.32 -3.63
CA LEU A 175 -56.72 5.93 -4.04
C LEU A 175 -58.15 5.68 -4.52
N GLU A 176 -59.15 6.37 -3.95
CA GLU A 176 -60.55 6.21 -4.34
C GLU A 176 -60.80 6.53 -5.83
N PRO A 177 -60.36 7.68 -6.38
CA PRO A 177 -60.46 7.95 -7.81
C PRO A 177 -59.70 6.94 -8.68
N MET A 178 -58.60 6.36 -8.20
CA MET A 178 -57.83 5.36 -8.97
C MET A 178 -58.55 4.00 -9.03
N ARG A 179 -59.33 3.64 -8.01
CA ARG A 179 -60.13 2.40 -8.01
C ARG A 179 -61.25 2.40 -9.05
N ALA A 180 -61.67 3.57 -9.54
CA ALA A 180 -62.60 3.67 -10.67
C ALA A 180 -61.89 3.43 -12.03
N GLU A 181 -60.57 3.61 -12.09
CA GLU A 181 -59.79 3.62 -13.33
C GLU A 181 -58.96 2.35 -13.52
N ALA A 182 -58.64 1.63 -12.44
CA ALA A 182 -57.96 0.34 -12.45
C ALA A 182 -58.89 -0.78 -11.95
N ASP A 183 -58.70 -2.01 -12.44
CA ASP A 183 -59.42 -3.19 -11.95
C ASP A 183 -58.94 -3.58 -10.54
N GLU A 184 -57.66 -3.34 -10.25
CA GLU A 184 -57.09 -3.44 -8.91
C GLU A 184 -56.09 -2.32 -8.63
N VAL A 185 -56.07 -1.83 -7.39
CA VAL A 185 -55.10 -0.85 -6.90
C VAL A 185 -54.37 -1.44 -5.70
N ILE A 186 -53.05 -1.61 -5.84
CA ILE A 186 -52.15 -2.13 -4.82
C ILE A 186 -51.29 -0.98 -4.32
N CYS A 187 -51.53 -0.60 -3.07
CA CYS A 187 -50.74 0.38 -2.34
C CYS A 187 -50.19 -0.29 -1.08
N LEU A 188 -48.88 -0.21 -0.81
CA LEU A 188 -48.32 -0.80 0.41
C LEU A 188 -48.73 0.01 1.64
N GLU A 189 -48.62 1.34 1.55
CA GLU A 189 -48.83 2.24 2.69
C GLU A 189 -49.66 3.48 2.31
N THR A 190 -50.50 3.94 3.24
CA THR A 190 -51.34 5.16 3.08
C THR A 190 -51.19 6.13 4.25
N PRO A 191 -50.02 6.79 4.38
CA PRO A 191 -49.69 7.61 5.54
C PRO A 191 -50.51 8.92 5.59
N HIS A 192 -50.81 9.38 6.81
CA HIS A 192 -51.44 10.68 7.08
C HIS A 192 -50.74 11.37 8.26
N PRO A 193 -50.28 12.63 8.16
CA PRO A 193 -50.34 13.49 6.97
C PRO A 193 -49.39 13.06 5.84
N PHE A 194 -49.83 13.24 4.59
CA PHE A 194 -49.03 12.99 3.39
C PHE A 194 -48.45 14.31 2.86
N PHE A 195 -47.12 14.42 2.78
CA PHE A 195 -46.45 15.64 2.31
C PHE A 195 -45.87 15.49 0.91
N SER A 196 -45.05 14.46 0.70
CA SER A 196 -44.45 14.14 -0.60
C SER A 196 -44.07 12.67 -0.64
N VAL A 197 -44.00 12.10 -1.86
CA VAL A 197 -43.60 10.69 -2.05
C VAL A 197 -42.21 10.43 -1.45
N GLY A 198 -41.26 11.34 -1.64
CA GLY A 198 -39.88 11.17 -1.20
C GLY A 198 -39.68 11.13 0.32
N ALA A 199 -40.64 11.63 1.10
CA ALA A 199 -40.54 11.60 2.57
C ALA A 199 -40.63 10.18 3.17
N PHE A 200 -41.01 9.18 2.37
CA PHE A 200 -41.21 7.81 2.80
C PHE A 200 -40.06 6.86 2.41
N TYR A 201 -39.00 7.40 1.80
CA TYR A 201 -37.81 6.67 1.36
C TYR A 201 -36.57 7.19 2.09
N ASP A 202 -35.70 6.31 2.60
CA ASP A 202 -34.38 6.70 3.13
C ASP A 202 -33.50 7.29 2.02
N ASP A 203 -33.52 6.67 0.83
CA ASP A 203 -32.90 7.17 -0.39
C ASP A 203 -33.95 7.46 -1.47
N PHE A 204 -34.20 8.76 -1.69
CA PHE A 204 -35.05 9.28 -2.75
C PHE A 204 -34.30 10.24 -3.69
N HIS A 205 -33.07 9.89 -4.10
CA HIS A 205 -32.36 10.70 -5.09
C HIS A 205 -33.14 10.81 -6.41
N GLN A 206 -32.90 11.90 -7.14
CA GLN A 206 -33.54 12.12 -8.44
C GLN A 206 -32.82 11.31 -9.51
N LEU A 207 -33.54 10.36 -10.13
CA LEU A 207 -33.00 9.53 -11.20
C LEU A 207 -32.70 10.37 -12.44
N SER A 208 -31.54 10.16 -13.04
CA SER A 208 -31.17 10.69 -14.35
C SER A 208 -31.80 9.85 -15.47
N ASP A 209 -31.86 10.42 -16.68
CA ASP A 209 -32.32 9.66 -17.85
C ASP A 209 -31.36 8.47 -18.13
N ALA A 210 -30.05 8.62 -17.87
CA ALA A 210 -29.04 7.57 -18.05
C ALA A 210 -29.18 6.42 -17.02
N GLU A 211 -29.43 6.73 -15.75
CA GLU A 211 -29.70 5.72 -14.71
C GLU A 211 -30.97 4.93 -15.04
N THR A 212 -32.00 5.62 -15.53
CA THR A 212 -33.24 5.01 -15.98
C THR A 212 -32.99 4.06 -17.16
N VAL A 213 -32.19 4.47 -18.15
CA VAL A 213 -31.80 3.62 -19.29
C VAL A 213 -30.99 2.40 -18.84
N ALA A 214 -30.05 2.58 -17.91
CA ALA A 214 -29.23 1.47 -17.41
C ALA A 214 -30.08 0.42 -16.67
N LEU A 215 -31.03 0.86 -15.84
CA LEU A 215 -31.99 -0.04 -15.17
C LEU A 215 -32.87 -0.79 -16.16
N LEU A 216 -33.33 -0.11 -17.21
CA LEU A 216 -34.11 -0.75 -18.27
C LEU A 216 -33.28 -1.76 -19.06
N ALA A 217 -32.04 -1.42 -19.43
CA ALA A 217 -31.13 -2.33 -20.12
C ALA A 217 -30.89 -3.63 -19.33
N GLN A 218 -30.71 -3.53 -18.00
CA GLN A 218 -30.59 -4.70 -17.11
C GLN A 218 -31.84 -5.59 -17.13
N ALA A 219 -33.04 -5.02 -17.21
CA ALA A 219 -34.29 -5.78 -17.25
C ALA A 219 -34.62 -6.36 -18.64
N TRP A 220 -33.97 -5.86 -19.68
CA TRP A 220 -34.29 -6.10 -21.08
C TRP A 220 -33.32 -7.02 -21.80
N ASP A 221 -32.16 -7.29 -21.23
CA ASP A 221 -31.15 -8.15 -21.80
C ASP A 221 -31.39 -9.62 -21.41
N ASP A 222 -32.27 -10.30 -22.15
CA ASP A 222 -32.48 -11.77 -22.06
C ASP A 222 -31.29 -12.58 -22.62
N LYS A 223 -30.18 -11.91 -22.99
CA LYS A 223 -28.93 -12.53 -23.44
C LYS A 223 -27.70 -11.86 -22.82
N ALA A 224 -27.64 -11.86 -21.50
CA ALA A 224 -26.36 -11.97 -20.81
C ALA A 224 -26.55 -12.89 -19.61
N PRO A 225 -25.70 -13.91 -19.38
CA PRO A 225 -25.56 -14.37 -18.02
C PRO A 225 -25.03 -13.14 -17.28
N ALA A 226 -25.82 -12.59 -16.35
CA ALA A 226 -25.25 -11.82 -15.27
C ALA A 226 -24.22 -12.77 -14.64
N HIS A 227 -22.94 -12.59 -15.00
CA HIS A 227 -21.85 -13.25 -14.33
C HIS A 227 -22.11 -13.00 -12.85
N ALA A 228 -22.36 -14.06 -12.08
CA ALA A 228 -22.69 -13.89 -10.67
C ALA A 228 -21.54 -13.10 -10.03
N VAL A 229 -21.78 -11.83 -9.67
CA VAL A 229 -20.77 -10.99 -9.05
C VAL A 229 -20.76 -11.35 -7.58
N ALA A 230 -19.78 -12.14 -7.17
CA ALA A 230 -19.60 -12.47 -5.77
C ALA A 230 -19.17 -11.21 -5.01
N ARG A 231 -19.85 -10.91 -3.90
CA ARG A 231 -19.58 -9.75 -3.06
C ARG A 231 -19.00 -10.20 -1.73
N TYR A 232 -17.90 -9.59 -1.34
CA TYR A 232 -17.19 -9.88 -0.11
C TYR A 232 -16.94 -8.56 0.62
N GLU A 233 -17.32 -8.48 1.89
CA GLU A 233 -16.70 -7.51 2.79
C GLU A 233 -15.37 -8.11 3.26
N VAL A 234 -14.28 -7.38 3.04
CA VAL A 234 -12.92 -7.82 3.38
C VAL A 234 -12.30 -6.87 4.38
N ARG A 235 -11.41 -7.39 5.22
CA ARG A 235 -10.53 -6.61 6.09
C ARG A 235 -9.12 -6.75 5.56
N LEU A 236 -8.53 -5.63 5.16
CA LEU A 236 -7.22 -5.61 4.54
C LEU A 236 -6.15 -5.52 5.66
N PRO A 237 -5.35 -6.58 5.84
CA PRO A 237 -4.21 -6.50 6.75
C PRO A 237 -3.21 -5.48 6.20
N PRO A 238 -2.40 -4.84 7.07
CA PRO A 238 -2.26 -5.09 8.51
C PRO A 238 -3.15 -4.20 9.39
N HIS A 239 -3.92 -3.29 8.80
CA HIS A 239 -4.65 -2.25 9.52
C HIS A 239 -6.17 -2.52 9.62
N ASP A 240 -6.60 -3.72 9.27
CA ASP A 240 -8.02 -4.13 9.22
C ASP A 240 -8.93 -3.14 8.46
N LEU A 241 -8.40 -2.54 7.39
CA LEU A 241 -9.16 -1.57 6.60
C LEU A 241 -10.32 -2.28 5.92
N VAL A 242 -11.53 -1.74 6.11
CA VAL A 242 -12.74 -2.34 5.57
C VAL A 242 -12.80 -2.07 4.07
N GLY A 243 -13.06 -3.11 3.29
CA GLY A 243 -13.19 -3.05 1.85
C GLY A 243 -14.38 -3.85 1.33
N ASP A 244 -14.98 -3.34 0.26
CA ASP A 244 -16.05 -3.96 -0.51
C ASP A 244 -15.40 -4.54 -1.79
N LEU A 245 -15.20 -5.85 -1.82
CA LEU A 245 -14.65 -6.58 -2.97
C LEU A 245 -15.78 -7.22 -3.79
N GLN A 246 -15.84 -6.88 -5.06
CA GLN A 246 -16.78 -7.45 -6.03
C GLN A 246 -16.01 -8.22 -7.10
N VAL A 247 -16.39 -9.47 -7.34
CA VAL A 247 -15.71 -10.39 -8.28
C VAL A 247 -16.73 -10.97 -9.26
N PRO A 248 -16.79 -10.47 -10.52
CA PRO A 248 -17.55 -11.09 -11.58
C PRO A 248 -17.00 -12.48 -11.93
N GLU A 249 -17.88 -13.43 -12.23
CA GLU A 249 -17.48 -14.74 -12.76
C GLU A 249 -16.62 -14.58 -14.03
N GLY A 250 -15.43 -15.17 -14.04
CA GLY A 250 -14.49 -15.04 -15.15
C GLY A 250 -13.77 -13.69 -15.24
N ALA A 251 -13.66 -12.96 -14.12
CA ALA A 251 -13.00 -11.65 -14.04
C ALA A 251 -11.70 -11.59 -14.87
N ARG A 252 -11.57 -10.53 -15.68
CA ARG A 252 -10.47 -10.36 -16.62
C ARG A 252 -9.32 -9.50 -16.12
N GLY A 253 -9.54 -8.80 -15.01
CA GLY A 253 -8.61 -7.89 -14.35
C GLY A 253 -9.18 -7.44 -13.01
N VAL A 254 -8.35 -6.84 -12.16
CA VAL A 254 -8.76 -6.28 -10.86
C VAL A 254 -8.47 -4.78 -10.84
N VAL A 255 -9.40 -3.96 -10.36
CA VAL A 255 -9.21 -2.51 -10.20
C VAL A 255 -9.35 -2.11 -8.73
N LEU A 256 -8.31 -1.51 -8.18
CA LEU A 256 -8.31 -0.96 -6.81
C LEU A 256 -8.69 0.51 -6.83
N PHE A 257 -9.58 0.91 -5.92
CA PHE A 257 -10.03 2.29 -5.81
C PHE A 257 -9.31 3.03 -4.68
N ALA A 258 -8.70 4.17 -5.03
CA ALA A 258 -8.14 5.14 -4.12
C ALA A 258 -9.06 6.37 -4.06
N HIS A 259 -9.82 6.52 -3.00
CA HIS A 259 -10.72 7.66 -2.83
C HIS A 259 -9.99 8.93 -2.40
N GLY A 260 -10.63 10.09 -2.60
CA GLY A 260 -10.08 11.38 -2.20
C GLY A 260 -10.21 11.67 -0.70
N SER A 261 -9.55 12.74 -0.26
CA SER A 261 -9.64 13.29 1.09
C SER A 261 -11.09 13.58 1.49
N GLY A 262 -11.55 13.03 2.62
CA GLY A 262 -12.92 13.19 3.11
C GLY A 262 -13.96 12.31 2.41
N SER A 263 -13.52 11.34 1.61
CA SER A 263 -14.35 10.30 1.00
C SER A 263 -13.98 8.92 1.57
N SER A 264 -14.77 7.91 1.23
CA SER A 264 -14.64 6.54 1.73
C SER A 264 -15.03 5.54 0.64
N ARG A 265 -14.93 4.24 0.94
CA ARG A 265 -15.49 3.15 0.11
C ARG A 265 -16.99 3.30 -0.15
N LEU A 266 -17.69 4.09 0.67
CA LEU A 266 -19.12 4.39 0.54
C LEU A 266 -19.43 5.46 -0.52
N SER A 267 -18.41 6.02 -1.18
CA SER A 267 -18.56 7.05 -2.21
C SER A 267 -19.46 6.59 -3.36
N THR A 268 -20.62 7.23 -3.52
CA THR A 268 -21.60 6.92 -4.57
C THR A 268 -20.98 6.99 -5.96
N ARG A 269 -20.12 7.99 -6.21
CA ARG A 269 -19.40 8.14 -7.49
C ARG A 269 -18.43 6.99 -7.77
N ASN A 270 -17.65 6.57 -6.78
CA ASN A 270 -16.68 5.49 -6.98
C ASN A 270 -17.37 4.14 -7.09
N ARG A 271 -18.47 3.92 -6.34
CA ARG A 271 -19.33 2.75 -6.49
C ARG A 271 -19.94 2.66 -7.88
N ALA A 272 -20.47 3.75 -8.40
CA ALA A 272 -21.04 3.78 -9.75
C ALA A 272 -19.98 3.43 -10.82
N VAL A 273 -18.75 3.95 -10.69
CA VAL A 273 -17.64 3.56 -11.58
C VAL A 273 -17.25 2.08 -11.39
N ALA A 274 -17.19 1.60 -10.15
CA ALA A 274 -16.88 0.20 -9.88
C ALA A 274 -17.94 -0.75 -10.45
N ASP A 275 -19.23 -0.41 -10.34
CA ASP A 275 -20.32 -1.21 -10.87
C ASP A 275 -20.28 -1.26 -12.41
N ASP A 276 -19.96 -0.15 -13.10
CA ASP A 276 -19.70 -0.16 -14.55
C ASP A 276 -18.50 -1.07 -14.90
N LEU A 277 -17.43 -1.05 -14.11
CA LEU A 277 -16.28 -1.95 -14.32
C LEU A 277 -16.63 -3.42 -14.07
N ASN A 278 -17.43 -3.72 -13.05
CA ASN A 278 -17.95 -5.07 -12.80
C ASN A 278 -18.78 -5.58 -13.98
N ASN A 279 -19.66 -4.73 -14.55
CA ASN A 279 -20.43 -5.05 -15.75
C ASN A 279 -19.56 -5.29 -16.99
N ARG A 280 -18.35 -4.70 -17.02
CA ARG A 280 -17.33 -4.95 -18.06
C ARG A 280 -16.42 -6.15 -17.75
N GLY A 281 -16.69 -6.89 -16.68
CA GLY A 281 -15.99 -8.10 -16.28
C GLY A 281 -14.70 -7.87 -15.47
N PHE A 282 -14.53 -6.70 -14.85
CA PHE A 282 -13.42 -6.44 -13.93
C PHE A 282 -13.84 -6.67 -12.49
N ALA A 283 -13.01 -7.35 -11.70
CA ALA A 283 -13.17 -7.33 -10.26
C ALA A 283 -12.78 -5.95 -9.72
N THR A 284 -13.46 -5.50 -8.68
CA THR A 284 -13.22 -4.17 -8.08
C THR A 284 -13.09 -4.27 -6.57
N LEU A 285 -12.10 -3.58 -6.00
CA LEU A 285 -11.97 -3.42 -4.56
C LEU A 285 -12.06 -1.93 -4.20
N LEU A 286 -13.13 -1.56 -3.49
CA LEU A 286 -13.26 -0.25 -2.85
C LEU A 286 -12.97 -0.42 -1.37
N PHE A 287 -12.01 0.31 -0.82
CA PHE A 287 -11.67 0.19 0.59
C PHE A 287 -11.32 1.54 1.17
N ASP A 288 -11.42 1.65 2.49
CA ASP A 288 -11.04 2.87 3.18
C ASP A 288 -9.51 2.94 3.31
N LEU A 289 -8.88 3.96 2.72
CA LEU A 289 -7.43 4.14 2.78
C LEU A 289 -6.92 4.43 4.20
N LEU A 290 -7.78 4.87 5.11
CA LEU A 290 -7.47 5.18 6.50
C LEU A 290 -8.51 4.53 7.41
N ALA A 291 -8.09 4.07 8.59
CA ALA A 291 -9.04 3.66 9.62
C ALA A 291 -9.82 4.88 10.17
N GLU A 292 -10.95 4.62 10.84
CA GLU A 292 -11.88 5.68 11.28
C GLU A 292 -11.26 6.65 12.29
N ASP A 293 -10.31 6.17 13.10
CA ASP A 293 -9.50 6.98 14.02
C ASP A 293 -8.42 7.79 13.28
N GLU A 294 -7.75 7.18 12.30
CA GLU A 294 -6.73 7.85 11.48
C GLU A 294 -7.34 8.99 10.64
N ALA A 295 -8.56 8.78 10.12
CA ALA A 295 -9.28 9.75 9.30
C ALA A 295 -9.65 11.04 10.06
N LYS A 296 -9.61 11.04 11.40
CA LYS A 296 -9.83 12.23 12.23
C LYS A 296 -8.66 13.20 12.19
N ASP A 297 -7.43 12.72 11.94
CA ASP A 297 -6.26 13.59 11.77
C ASP A 297 -6.17 14.07 10.32
N ARG A 298 -6.49 15.35 10.10
CA ARG A 298 -6.41 15.98 8.77
C ARG A 298 -5.03 15.88 8.13
N ARG A 299 -3.93 15.75 8.90
CA ARG A 299 -2.59 15.59 8.33
C ARG A 299 -2.45 14.26 7.58
N ARG A 300 -3.02 13.19 8.13
CA ARG A 300 -3.00 11.84 7.52
C ARG A 300 -3.86 11.74 6.27
N VAL A 301 -4.93 12.52 6.20
CA VAL A 301 -5.83 12.58 5.04
C VAL A 301 -5.16 13.15 3.78
N PHE A 302 -4.11 13.97 3.95
CA PHE A 302 -3.33 14.55 2.85
C PHE A 302 -1.92 13.94 2.71
N ASP A 303 -1.60 12.93 3.51
CA ASP A 303 -0.32 12.22 3.44
C ASP A 303 -0.34 11.23 2.28
N ILE A 304 0.15 11.67 1.12
CA ILE A 304 0.13 10.89 -0.12
C ILE A 304 0.98 9.61 0.00
N ASP A 305 2.04 9.62 0.80
CA ASP A 305 2.88 8.46 1.05
C ASP A 305 2.14 7.38 1.81
N LEU A 306 1.50 7.78 2.92
CA LEU A 306 0.65 6.90 3.70
C LEU A 306 -0.45 6.28 2.82
N LEU A 307 -1.18 7.10 2.06
CA LEU A 307 -2.25 6.62 1.20
C LEU A 307 -1.75 5.67 0.10
N ALA A 308 -0.56 5.91 -0.45
CA ALA A 308 0.07 5.03 -1.43
C ALA A 308 0.42 3.67 -0.82
N ASP A 309 0.97 3.64 0.40
CA ASP A 309 1.31 2.39 1.11
C ASP A 309 0.06 1.54 1.39
N ARG A 310 -1.08 2.17 1.65
CA ARG A 310 -2.36 1.47 1.85
C ARG A 310 -2.86 0.82 0.55
N LEU A 311 -2.59 1.42 -0.60
CA LEU A 311 -2.81 0.78 -1.91
C LEU A 311 -1.84 -0.37 -2.19
N LEU A 312 -0.59 -0.28 -1.74
CA LEU A 312 0.37 -1.38 -1.83
C LEU A 312 -0.12 -2.59 -1.02
N HIS A 313 -0.63 -2.37 0.20
CA HIS A 313 -1.21 -3.43 1.03
C HIS A 313 -2.44 -4.07 0.37
N ALA A 314 -3.34 -3.25 -0.19
CA ALA A 314 -4.50 -3.76 -0.92
C ALA A 314 -4.08 -4.57 -2.17
N ALA A 315 -3.05 -4.14 -2.90
CA ALA A 315 -2.50 -4.88 -4.04
C ALA A 315 -1.87 -6.21 -3.62
N SER A 316 -1.18 -6.25 -2.48
CA SER A 316 -0.65 -7.50 -1.88
C SER A 316 -1.78 -8.46 -1.53
N TYR A 317 -2.81 -7.99 -0.84
CA TYR A 317 -3.99 -8.79 -0.48
C TYR A 317 -4.66 -9.42 -1.71
N ILE A 318 -4.81 -8.66 -2.80
CA ILE A 318 -5.31 -9.20 -4.08
C ILE A 318 -4.34 -10.23 -4.69
N GLY A 319 -3.03 -10.02 -4.56
CA GLY A 319 -2.00 -10.94 -5.02
C GLY A 319 -1.97 -12.28 -4.28
N GLU A 320 -2.43 -12.32 -3.02
CA GLU A 320 -2.50 -13.52 -2.20
C GLU A 320 -3.78 -14.35 -2.43
N ARG A 321 -4.84 -13.73 -2.94
CA ARG A 321 -6.10 -14.43 -3.25
C ARG A 321 -5.96 -15.29 -4.51
N THR A 322 -6.09 -16.61 -4.37
CA THR A 322 -5.90 -17.58 -5.46
C THR A 322 -6.81 -17.35 -6.67
N ASP A 323 -8.00 -16.79 -6.48
CA ASP A 323 -8.96 -16.47 -7.53
C ASP A 323 -8.64 -15.17 -8.29
N LEU A 324 -7.77 -14.31 -7.75
CA LEU A 324 -7.45 -12.97 -8.30
C LEU A 324 -5.95 -12.75 -8.59
N ALA A 325 -5.05 -13.56 -8.01
CA ALA A 325 -3.61 -13.38 -8.03
C ALA A 325 -3.02 -13.25 -9.45
N GLY A 326 -3.54 -14.03 -10.40
CA GLY A 326 -3.09 -14.06 -11.79
C GLY A 326 -3.69 -12.97 -12.69
N LEU A 327 -4.57 -12.11 -12.17
CA LEU A 327 -5.26 -11.11 -12.97
C LEU A 327 -4.46 -9.80 -13.09
N PRO A 328 -4.51 -9.14 -14.26
CA PRO A 328 -3.88 -7.82 -14.46
C PRO A 328 -4.50 -6.79 -13.50
N LEU A 329 -3.66 -5.96 -12.87
CA LEU A 329 -4.06 -5.00 -11.85
C LEU A 329 -4.12 -3.60 -12.44
N GLY A 330 -5.20 -2.88 -12.15
CA GLY A 330 -5.37 -1.46 -12.42
C GLY A 330 -5.63 -0.67 -11.14
N LEU A 331 -5.29 0.62 -11.16
CA LEU A 331 -5.59 1.55 -10.06
C LEU A 331 -6.50 2.66 -10.56
N PHE A 332 -7.57 2.96 -9.81
CA PHE A 332 -8.44 4.09 -10.04
C PHE A 332 -8.33 5.07 -8.87
N GLY A 333 -7.76 6.25 -9.11
CA GLY A 333 -7.59 7.28 -8.09
C GLY A 333 -8.46 8.50 -8.33
N ALA A 334 -9.08 9.00 -7.27
CA ALA A 334 -9.92 10.19 -7.30
C ALA A 334 -9.35 11.31 -6.41
N SER A 335 -9.34 12.55 -6.90
CA SER A 335 -8.82 13.71 -6.14
C SER A 335 -7.39 13.44 -5.60
N THR A 336 -7.14 13.57 -4.29
CA THR A 336 -5.84 13.22 -3.68
C THR A 336 -5.46 11.75 -3.82
N GLY A 337 -6.45 10.85 -3.89
CA GLY A 337 -6.23 9.42 -4.16
C GLY A 337 -5.62 9.15 -5.54
N ALA A 338 -5.68 10.08 -6.47
CA ALA A 338 -4.96 9.99 -7.75
C ALA A 338 -3.44 10.07 -7.58
N ALA A 339 -2.96 10.95 -6.69
CA ALA A 339 -1.53 11.04 -6.38
C ALA A 339 -1.04 9.77 -5.71
N ALA A 340 -1.83 9.24 -4.77
CA ALA A 340 -1.56 7.98 -4.09
C ALA A 340 -1.53 6.81 -5.08
N ALA A 341 -2.48 6.73 -6.01
CA ALA A 341 -2.51 5.71 -7.05
C ALA A 341 -1.30 5.77 -7.99
N LEU A 342 -0.85 6.96 -8.38
CA LEU A 342 0.35 7.12 -9.22
C LEU A 342 1.62 6.75 -8.47
N LYS A 343 1.75 7.18 -7.21
CA LYS A 343 2.89 6.81 -6.36
C LYS A 343 2.93 5.32 -6.07
N ALA A 344 1.77 4.71 -5.84
CA ALA A 344 1.62 3.26 -5.73
C ALA A 344 1.97 2.53 -7.03
N ALA A 345 1.55 3.04 -8.19
CA ALA A 345 1.88 2.45 -9.49
C ALA A 345 3.39 2.51 -9.79
N ALA A 346 4.06 3.60 -9.44
CA ALA A 346 5.52 3.71 -9.54
C ALA A 346 6.22 2.63 -8.68
N ARG A 347 5.79 2.44 -7.43
CA ARG A 347 6.35 1.42 -6.51
C ARG A 347 6.05 -0.03 -6.93
N LEU A 348 4.84 -0.30 -7.41
CA LEU A 348 4.40 -1.64 -7.84
C LEU A 348 4.95 -2.03 -9.22
N GLY A 349 5.50 -1.08 -9.98
CA GLY A 349 6.12 -1.30 -11.29
C GLY A 349 5.20 -2.04 -12.25
N LYS A 350 5.73 -3.12 -12.89
CA LYS A 350 5.01 -3.88 -13.92
C LYS A 350 3.77 -4.64 -13.40
N ARG A 351 3.56 -4.71 -12.08
CA ARG A 351 2.36 -5.36 -11.51
C ARG A 351 1.09 -4.60 -11.88
N VAL A 352 1.15 -3.26 -11.87
CA VAL A 352 0.07 -2.37 -12.29
C VAL A 352 0.21 -2.08 -13.76
N GLN A 353 -0.81 -2.42 -14.55
CA GLN A 353 -0.78 -2.24 -16.00
C GLN A 353 -1.47 -0.95 -16.44
N ALA A 354 -2.41 -0.45 -15.63
CA ALA A 354 -3.16 0.75 -15.97
C ALA A 354 -3.52 1.59 -14.73
N VAL A 355 -3.47 2.91 -14.87
CA VAL A 355 -3.92 3.87 -13.87
C VAL A 355 -4.94 4.82 -14.49
N VAL A 356 -6.00 5.13 -13.77
CA VAL A 356 -6.95 6.20 -14.11
C VAL A 356 -7.01 7.20 -12.95
N SER A 357 -6.75 8.48 -13.26
CA SER A 357 -6.88 9.61 -12.34
C SER A 357 -8.12 10.43 -12.70
N ARG A 358 -9.10 10.53 -11.79
CA ARG A 358 -10.33 11.33 -11.99
C ARG A 358 -10.31 12.60 -11.14
N GLY A 359 -10.28 13.77 -11.78
CA GLY A 359 -10.26 15.07 -11.11
C GLY A 359 -9.11 15.17 -10.11
N GLY A 360 -8.02 14.45 -10.40
CA GLY A 360 -6.96 14.18 -9.45
C GLY A 360 -5.99 15.32 -9.27
N ARG A 361 -5.18 15.23 -8.21
CA ARG A 361 -3.99 16.06 -7.98
C ARG A 361 -2.71 15.25 -8.28
N PRO A 362 -2.49 14.76 -9.51
CA PRO A 362 -1.35 13.91 -9.83
C PRO A 362 0.00 14.63 -9.61
N ASP A 363 0.00 15.96 -9.62
CA ASP A 363 1.14 16.81 -9.27
C ASP A 363 1.71 16.49 -7.89
N LEU A 364 0.88 16.05 -6.95
CA LEU A 364 1.31 15.68 -5.60
C LEU A 364 2.10 14.36 -5.55
N ALA A 365 2.13 13.59 -6.63
CA ALA A 365 3.02 12.42 -6.72
C ALA A 365 4.49 12.82 -6.91
N GLY A 366 4.77 14.08 -7.27
CA GLY A 366 6.13 14.62 -7.38
C GLY A 366 7.02 13.81 -8.33
N ALA A 367 8.26 13.56 -7.91
CA ALA A 367 9.25 12.83 -8.70
C ALA A 367 8.81 11.41 -9.12
N ALA A 368 7.89 10.78 -8.37
CA ALA A 368 7.39 9.44 -8.68
C ALA A 368 6.67 9.36 -10.04
N LEU A 369 6.20 10.50 -10.59
CA LEU A 369 5.60 10.56 -11.92
C LEU A 369 6.53 10.03 -13.02
N HIS A 370 7.85 10.22 -12.88
CA HIS A 370 8.81 9.73 -13.87
C HIS A 370 8.95 8.21 -13.89
N ASP A 371 8.67 7.56 -12.76
CA ASP A 371 8.83 6.12 -12.55
C ASP A 371 7.53 5.34 -12.78
N VAL A 372 6.41 6.03 -13.07
CA VAL A 372 5.15 5.36 -13.41
C VAL A 372 5.28 4.65 -14.75
N GLY A 373 5.46 3.33 -14.73
CA GLY A 373 5.48 2.49 -15.93
C GLY A 373 4.10 2.08 -16.44
N ALA A 374 3.05 2.19 -15.61
CA ALA A 374 1.68 1.79 -15.95
C ALA A 374 1.01 2.78 -16.91
N ALA A 375 0.20 2.27 -17.85
CA ALA A 375 -0.50 3.12 -18.80
C ALA A 375 -1.49 4.05 -18.06
N THR A 376 -1.32 5.36 -18.16
CA THR A 376 -2.00 6.34 -17.30
C THR A 376 -2.97 7.23 -18.06
N LEU A 377 -4.24 7.23 -17.64
CA LEU A 377 -5.26 8.17 -18.12
C LEU A 377 -5.58 9.20 -17.04
N LEU A 378 -5.40 10.48 -17.38
CA LEU A 378 -5.83 11.62 -16.57
C LEU A 378 -7.16 12.15 -17.12
N ILE A 379 -8.20 12.21 -16.28
CA ILE A 379 -9.52 12.74 -16.62
C ILE A 379 -9.78 13.97 -15.75
N VAL A 380 -10.03 15.12 -16.38
CA VAL A 380 -10.23 16.39 -15.68
C VAL A 380 -11.51 17.07 -16.17
N GLY A 381 -12.25 17.70 -15.26
CA GLY A 381 -13.41 18.50 -15.61
C GLY A 381 -13.00 19.74 -16.42
N GLY A 382 -13.65 19.99 -17.55
CA GLY A 382 -13.34 21.10 -18.46
C GLY A 382 -13.59 22.49 -17.85
N ALA A 383 -14.41 22.58 -16.80
CA ALA A 383 -14.64 23.78 -16.01
C ALA A 383 -13.62 23.96 -14.87
N ASP A 384 -12.89 22.92 -14.48
CA ASP A 384 -11.88 22.96 -13.41
C ASP A 384 -10.53 23.48 -13.93
N LYS A 385 -10.48 24.79 -14.24
CA LYS A 385 -9.30 25.43 -14.84
C LYS A 385 -8.03 25.29 -14.00
N ALA A 386 -8.16 25.25 -12.67
CA ALA A 386 -7.03 25.11 -11.76
C ALA A 386 -6.40 23.71 -11.86
N VAL A 387 -7.21 22.65 -11.81
CA VAL A 387 -6.72 21.26 -11.85
C VAL A 387 -6.26 20.86 -13.26
N ILE A 388 -6.80 21.49 -14.32
CA ILE A 388 -6.31 21.28 -15.69
C ILE A 388 -4.83 21.61 -15.83
N GLY A 389 -4.38 22.75 -15.27
CA GLY A 389 -2.96 23.14 -15.31
C GLY A 389 -2.07 22.09 -14.66
N LEU A 390 -2.42 21.70 -13.43
CA LEU A 390 -1.69 20.71 -12.64
C LEU A 390 -1.62 19.33 -13.32
N ASN A 391 -2.71 18.91 -13.97
CA ASN A 391 -2.73 17.65 -14.73
C ASN A 391 -1.92 17.73 -16.02
N ARG A 392 -1.81 18.91 -16.67
CA ARG A 392 -0.92 19.09 -17.82
C ARG A 392 0.55 19.02 -17.41
N ASP A 393 0.90 19.60 -16.27
CA ASP A 393 2.27 19.54 -15.73
C ASP A 393 2.65 18.11 -15.35
N ALA A 394 1.74 17.39 -14.67
CA ALA A 394 1.95 15.97 -14.38
C ALA A 394 2.01 15.11 -15.66
N PHE A 395 1.14 15.41 -16.64
CA PHE A 395 1.16 14.74 -17.95
C PHE A 395 2.49 14.91 -18.66
N ALA A 396 3.15 16.07 -18.55
CA ALA A 396 4.48 16.30 -19.13
C ALA A 396 5.56 15.43 -18.48
N GLN A 397 5.46 15.17 -17.17
CA GLN A 397 6.43 14.40 -16.40
C GLN A 397 6.31 12.87 -16.60
N LEU A 398 5.10 12.36 -16.83
CA LEU A 398 4.86 10.92 -17.08
C LEU A 398 5.64 10.42 -18.30
N THR A 399 6.31 9.27 -18.20
CA THR A 399 7.11 8.68 -19.29
C THR A 399 6.43 7.49 -19.97
N CYS A 400 5.36 6.96 -19.38
CA CYS A 400 4.56 5.84 -19.88
C CYS A 400 3.59 6.21 -21.00
N ASP A 401 2.90 5.19 -21.52
CA ASP A 401 1.70 5.37 -22.34
C ASP A 401 0.65 6.17 -21.57
N LYS A 402 0.29 7.36 -22.07
CA LYS A 402 -0.46 8.35 -21.32
C LYS A 402 -1.51 9.06 -22.17
N ALA A 403 -2.65 9.35 -21.56
CA ALA A 403 -3.70 10.18 -22.16
C ALA A 403 -4.24 11.20 -21.15
N LEU A 404 -4.56 12.41 -21.62
CA LEU A 404 -5.28 13.43 -20.85
C LEU A 404 -6.59 13.74 -21.56
N LYS A 405 -7.72 13.58 -20.85
CA LYS A 405 -9.07 13.81 -21.38
C LYS A 405 -9.79 14.85 -20.53
N LEU A 406 -10.36 15.84 -21.21
CA LEU A 406 -11.18 16.87 -20.58
C LEU A 406 -12.65 16.54 -20.79
N VAL A 407 -13.42 16.44 -19.71
CA VAL A 407 -14.88 16.26 -19.78
C VAL A 407 -15.53 17.64 -19.90
N PRO A 408 -16.14 18.00 -21.05
CA PRO A 408 -16.65 19.35 -21.27
C PRO A 408 -17.66 19.76 -20.20
N HIS A 409 -17.60 21.02 -19.76
CA HIS A 409 -18.52 21.62 -18.78
C HIS A 409 -18.54 20.99 -17.38
N ALA A 410 -17.78 19.93 -17.13
CA ALA A 410 -17.71 19.29 -15.82
C ALA A 410 -16.78 20.04 -14.85
N GLY A 411 -17.20 20.14 -13.59
CA GLY A 411 -16.45 20.67 -12.47
C GLY A 411 -15.54 19.62 -11.82
N HIS A 412 -15.01 19.94 -10.63
CA HIS A 412 -14.02 19.11 -9.94
C HIS A 412 -14.52 17.69 -9.60
N LEU A 413 -15.79 17.57 -9.22
CA LEU A 413 -16.42 16.32 -8.77
C LEU A 413 -17.23 15.60 -9.85
N PHE A 414 -17.34 16.16 -11.05
CA PHE A 414 -18.12 15.61 -12.18
C PHE A 414 -19.60 15.40 -11.80
N GLU A 415 -20.21 16.38 -11.13
CA GLU A 415 -21.61 16.32 -10.66
C GLU A 415 -22.61 16.78 -11.73
N GLU A 416 -22.11 17.41 -12.80
CA GLU A 416 -22.92 17.82 -13.93
C GLU A 416 -23.48 16.62 -14.69
N ALA A 417 -24.70 16.76 -15.22
CA ALA A 417 -25.40 15.67 -15.90
C ALA A 417 -24.55 15.09 -17.06
N GLY A 418 -24.35 13.78 -17.07
CA GLY A 418 -23.56 13.09 -18.10
C GLY A 418 -22.04 13.15 -17.88
N ALA A 419 -21.54 13.85 -16.85
CA ALA A 419 -20.11 13.98 -16.61
C ALA A 419 -19.50 12.70 -16.01
N LEU A 420 -20.19 12.06 -15.06
CA LEU A 420 -19.73 10.82 -14.44
C LEU A 420 -19.84 9.63 -15.41
N GLU A 421 -20.87 9.61 -16.26
CA GLU A 421 -21.05 8.61 -17.32
C GLU A 421 -19.91 8.68 -18.35
N GLN A 422 -19.47 9.89 -18.72
CA GLN A 422 -18.27 10.06 -19.55
C GLN A 422 -17.00 9.57 -18.83
N VAL A 423 -16.88 9.79 -17.52
CA VAL A 423 -15.77 9.24 -16.73
C VAL A 423 -15.80 7.71 -16.74
N MET A 424 -16.97 7.08 -16.57
CA MET A 424 -17.14 5.62 -16.63
C MET A 424 -16.74 5.08 -18.00
N GLU A 425 -17.21 5.69 -19.08
CA GLU A 425 -16.86 5.27 -20.44
C GLU A 425 -15.34 5.38 -20.69
N LEU A 426 -14.73 6.50 -20.30
CA LEU A 426 -13.29 6.73 -20.45
C LEU A 426 -12.46 5.75 -19.59
N ALA A 427 -12.82 5.57 -18.33
CA ALA A 427 -12.12 4.68 -17.41
C ALA A 427 -12.29 3.20 -17.80
N GLY A 428 -13.52 2.78 -18.10
CA GLY A 428 -13.84 1.44 -18.56
C GLY A 428 -13.17 1.11 -19.88
N GLY A 429 -13.18 2.03 -20.84
CA GLY A 429 -12.46 1.89 -22.11
C GLY A 429 -10.94 1.77 -21.92
N TRP A 430 -10.36 2.57 -21.00
CA TRP A 430 -8.93 2.51 -20.69
C TRP A 430 -8.54 1.17 -20.07
N PHE A 431 -9.24 0.73 -19.02
CA PHE A 431 -8.97 -0.56 -18.39
C PHE A 431 -9.21 -1.72 -19.35
N GLN A 432 -10.25 -1.68 -20.18
CA GLN A 432 -10.50 -2.69 -21.21
C GLN A 432 -9.39 -2.79 -22.25
N ALA A 433 -8.80 -1.65 -22.64
CA ALA A 433 -7.70 -1.61 -23.59
C ALA A 433 -6.35 -2.04 -22.98
N LYS A 434 -6.11 -1.72 -21.71
CA LYS A 434 -4.80 -1.84 -21.07
C LYS A 434 -4.65 -3.06 -20.15
N LEU A 435 -5.74 -3.53 -19.52
CA LEU A 435 -5.76 -4.74 -18.71
C LEU A 435 -6.11 -5.95 -19.61
N ALA A 436 -5.22 -6.25 -20.55
CA ALA A 436 -5.34 -7.44 -21.37
C ALA A 436 -4.80 -8.65 -20.59
N ARG A 437 -5.59 -9.72 -20.51
CA ARG A 437 -5.07 -11.04 -20.12
C ARG A 437 -3.91 -11.35 -21.08
N PRO A 438 -2.71 -11.72 -20.60
CA PRO A 438 -1.70 -12.26 -21.49
C PRO A 438 -2.37 -13.36 -22.31
N GLY A 439 -2.30 -13.24 -23.64
CA GLY A 439 -2.96 -14.18 -24.54
C GLY A 439 -2.66 -15.60 -24.10
N ALA A 440 -3.68 -16.46 -24.14
CA ALA A 440 -3.52 -17.89 -23.94
C ALA A 440 -2.29 -18.34 -24.74
N LEU A 441 -1.19 -18.60 -24.03
CA LEU A 441 -0.14 -19.43 -24.58
C LEU A 441 -0.87 -20.70 -24.98
N ALA A 442 -0.85 -20.98 -26.28
CA ALA A 442 -1.20 -22.28 -26.84
C ALA A 442 -0.64 -23.37 -25.92
N PRO A 443 -1.35 -24.50 -25.73
CA PRO A 443 -0.93 -25.53 -24.80
C PRO A 443 0.53 -25.81 -25.09
N ALA A 444 1.39 -25.47 -24.13
CA ALA A 444 2.78 -25.83 -24.22
C ALA A 444 2.76 -27.34 -24.29
N SER A 445 2.93 -27.82 -25.53
CA SER A 445 3.30 -29.18 -25.84
C SER A 445 4.24 -29.60 -24.74
N THR A 446 3.79 -30.59 -23.98
CA THR A 446 4.60 -31.35 -23.05
C THR A 446 5.71 -32.03 -23.85
N THR A 447 6.71 -31.24 -24.25
CA THR A 447 8.06 -31.74 -24.42
C THR A 447 8.53 -32.11 -23.02
N ARG A 448 8.39 -33.40 -22.81
CA ARG A 448 8.76 -34.21 -21.67
C ARG A 448 10.26 -34.06 -21.39
N ALA A 449 10.64 -32.96 -20.75
CA ALA A 449 11.86 -32.76 -19.95
C ALA A 449 11.62 -31.55 -19.02
N ALA A 450 11.69 -31.78 -17.71
CA ALA A 450 11.15 -30.93 -16.63
C ALA A 450 11.58 -29.45 -16.64
N ALA A 451 10.62 -28.52 -16.68
CA ALA A 451 10.81 -27.17 -16.14
C ALA A 451 10.52 -27.23 -14.64
N LEU A 452 11.57 -27.30 -13.82
CA LEU A 452 11.48 -27.29 -12.37
C LEU A 452 10.70 -26.03 -11.89
N THR A 453 9.85 -26.17 -10.87
CA THR A 453 9.28 -25.03 -10.11
C THR A 453 10.41 -24.15 -9.59
N LEU A 454 10.17 -22.88 -9.25
CA LEU A 454 11.21 -22.00 -8.69
C LEU A 454 11.93 -22.67 -7.50
N SER A 455 11.17 -23.24 -6.56
CA SER A 455 11.73 -24.00 -5.43
C SER A 455 12.58 -25.19 -5.87
N ALA A 456 12.22 -25.87 -6.96
CA ALA A 456 13.01 -26.99 -7.47
C ALA A 456 14.27 -26.53 -8.24
N ARG A 457 14.25 -25.37 -8.91
CA ARG A 457 15.46 -24.74 -9.47
C ARG A 457 16.38 -24.23 -8.36
N LEU A 458 15.80 -23.64 -7.31
CA LEU A 458 16.52 -23.24 -6.11
C LEU A 458 17.18 -24.46 -5.47
N ALA A 459 16.43 -25.55 -5.26
CA ALA A 459 16.98 -26.81 -4.72
C ALA A 459 18.12 -27.36 -5.58
N ALA A 460 18.01 -27.27 -6.91
CA ALA A 460 19.07 -27.73 -7.82
C ALA A 460 20.34 -26.86 -7.80
N ALA A 461 20.21 -25.57 -7.49
CA ALA A 461 21.34 -24.64 -7.42
C ALA A 461 21.90 -24.45 -6.00
N ALA A 462 21.13 -24.82 -4.98
CA ALA A 462 21.51 -24.76 -3.58
C ALA A 462 22.62 -25.79 -3.32
N GLU A 463 23.82 -25.30 -3.01
CA GLU A 463 24.96 -26.13 -2.61
C GLU A 463 24.80 -26.53 -1.14
N PRO A 464 24.53 -27.81 -0.81
CA PRO A 464 24.36 -28.22 0.57
C PRO A 464 25.64 -27.98 1.36
N LEU A 465 25.53 -27.36 2.53
CA LEU A 465 26.68 -27.11 3.39
C LEU A 465 26.77 -28.19 4.49
N PRO A 466 27.97 -28.74 4.75
CA PRO A 466 28.20 -29.65 5.87
C PRO A 466 28.13 -28.90 7.21
N GLU A 467 28.31 -29.60 8.33
CA GLU A 467 28.27 -28.98 9.64
C GLU A 467 29.21 -27.78 9.75
N ILE A 468 28.82 -26.73 10.48
CA ILE A 468 29.61 -25.48 10.57
C ILE A 468 31.03 -25.76 11.09
N SER A 469 31.19 -26.78 11.94
CA SER A 469 32.48 -27.23 12.45
C SER A 469 33.35 -27.99 11.44
N ASP A 470 32.78 -28.41 10.31
CA ASP A 470 33.51 -29.07 9.23
C ASP A 470 34.28 -28.03 8.41
N GLN A 471 35.56 -28.28 8.12
CA GLN A 471 36.38 -27.39 7.30
C GLN A 471 35.81 -27.19 5.89
N ALA A 472 35.06 -28.16 5.36
CA ALA A 472 34.39 -28.05 4.08
C ALA A 472 33.28 -26.97 4.06
N PHE A 473 32.68 -26.62 5.22
CA PHE A 473 31.72 -25.53 5.33
C PHE A 473 32.36 -24.21 4.89
N ALA A 474 33.43 -23.81 5.58
CA ALA A 474 34.09 -22.54 5.31
C ALA A 474 34.80 -22.51 3.96
N LYS A 475 35.30 -23.67 3.49
CA LYS A 475 35.93 -23.81 2.16
C LYS A 475 34.99 -23.42 1.01
N ALA A 476 33.67 -23.61 1.16
CA ALA A 476 32.71 -23.20 0.14
C ALA A 476 32.78 -21.69 -0.19
N PHE A 477 33.25 -20.89 0.76
CA PHE A 477 33.36 -19.43 0.66
C PHE A 477 34.69 -18.93 0.08
N ASP A 478 35.65 -19.82 -0.21
CA ASP A 478 36.92 -19.48 -0.89
C ASP A 478 36.66 -18.72 -2.21
N ARG A 479 35.52 -18.95 -2.86
CA ARG A 479 35.11 -18.28 -4.11
C ARG A 479 34.84 -16.78 -3.99
N TYR A 480 34.60 -16.26 -2.78
CA TYR A 480 34.41 -14.83 -2.52
C TYR A 480 35.70 -14.16 -2.07
N ALA A 481 36.77 -14.93 -1.90
CA ALA A 481 38.00 -14.46 -1.30
C ALA A 481 38.76 -13.48 -2.18
N ASP A 482 38.55 -13.43 -3.49
CA ASP A 482 39.19 -12.44 -4.36
C ASP A 482 38.76 -11.00 -4.04
N ALA A 483 37.60 -10.82 -3.41
CA ALA A 483 37.15 -9.51 -2.95
C ALA A 483 38.07 -8.94 -1.87
N ARG A 484 38.29 -7.63 -1.92
CA ARG A 484 39.01 -6.88 -0.89
C ARG A 484 38.20 -6.75 0.39
N VAL A 485 36.88 -6.62 0.26
CA VAL A 485 35.94 -6.56 1.39
C VAL A 485 34.90 -7.66 1.22
N VAL A 486 34.79 -8.53 2.22
CA VAL A 486 33.73 -9.55 2.28
C VAL A 486 32.76 -9.16 3.37
N LEU A 487 31.53 -8.86 3.02
CA LEU A 487 30.49 -8.45 3.95
C LEU A 487 29.57 -9.64 4.25
N LEU A 488 29.51 -10.04 5.51
CA LEU A 488 28.70 -11.14 6.01
C LEU A 488 27.54 -10.59 6.83
N GLY A 489 26.34 -10.74 6.26
CA GLY A 489 25.07 -10.37 6.87
C GLY A 489 24.62 -11.33 7.97
N GLU A 490 23.52 -10.98 8.61
CA GLU A 490 22.68 -11.90 9.39
C GLU A 490 21.22 -11.45 9.35
N ALA A 491 20.27 -12.39 9.33
CA ALA A 491 18.85 -12.06 9.37
C ALA A 491 18.33 -11.77 10.79
N SER A 492 19.15 -12.05 11.81
CA SER A 492 18.86 -11.74 13.19
C SER A 492 20.12 -11.53 14.04
N HIS A 493 20.08 -10.61 15.00
CA HIS A 493 21.22 -10.37 15.90
C HIS A 493 21.36 -11.40 17.03
N GLY A 494 20.35 -12.28 17.20
CA GLY A 494 20.22 -13.18 18.34
C GLY A 494 20.33 -14.66 18.02
N THR A 495 20.91 -15.04 16.88
CA THR A 495 20.90 -16.43 16.39
C THR A 495 22.30 -17.05 16.29
N SER A 496 22.52 -18.18 16.95
CA SER A 496 23.83 -18.82 17.14
C SER A 496 24.46 -19.30 15.83
N GLU A 497 23.69 -19.91 14.92
CA GLU A 497 24.19 -20.42 13.65
C GLU A 497 24.80 -19.32 12.79
N PHE A 498 24.24 -18.10 12.83
CA PHE A 498 24.77 -16.95 12.09
C PHE A 498 26.13 -16.53 12.63
N TYR A 499 26.31 -16.39 13.95
CA TYR A 499 27.63 -16.11 14.53
C TYR A 499 28.64 -17.21 14.25
N ARG A 500 28.27 -18.49 14.44
CA ARG A 500 29.17 -19.63 14.21
C ARG A 500 29.60 -19.73 12.75
N ALA A 501 28.68 -19.51 11.82
CA ALA A 501 28.97 -19.53 10.40
C ALA A 501 29.86 -18.35 9.98
N ARG A 502 29.54 -17.12 10.42
CA ARG A 502 30.40 -15.95 10.20
C ARG A 502 31.80 -16.18 10.75
N ALA A 503 31.92 -16.72 11.96
CA ALA A 503 33.20 -17.10 12.55
C ALA A 503 33.96 -18.09 11.68
N ALA A 504 33.37 -19.22 11.28
CA ALA A 504 34.03 -20.22 10.46
C ALA A 504 34.51 -19.66 9.10
N ILE A 505 33.69 -18.85 8.44
CA ILE A 505 34.04 -18.19 7.17
C ILE A 505 35.21 -17.23 7.38
N THR A 506 35.13 -16.35 8.39
CA THR A 506 36.18 -15.38 8.70
C THR A 506 37.49 -16.05 9.08
N GLN A 507 37.45 -17.13 9.86
CA GLN A 507 38.63 -17.94 10.20
C GLN A 507 39.34 -18.42 8.94
N ARG A 508 38.60 -19.03 8.02
CA ARG A 508 39.12 -19.52 6.74
C ARG A 508 39.74 -18.40 5.90
N LEU A 509 39.04 -17.27 5.76
CA LEU A 509 39.51 -16.11 5.00
C LEU A 509 40.82 -15.55 5.58
N ILE A 510 40.94 -15.49 6.90
CA ILE A 510 42.14 -15.01 7.61
C ILE A 510 43.31 -16.01 7.53
N GLU A 511 43.03 -17.31 7.57
CA GLU A 511 44.07 -18.34 7.53
C GLU A 511 44.64 -18.57 6.14
N THR A 512 43.80 -18.46 5.10
CA THR A 512 44.16 -18.95 3.76
C THR A 512 44.12 -17.90 2.66
N HIS A 513 43.42 -16.78 2.85
CA HIS A 513 43.18 -15.79 1.79
C HIS A 513 43.70 -14.38 2.11
N GLY A 514 44.54 -14.27 3.14
CA GLY A 514 45.23 -13.02 3.48
C GLY A 514 44.34 -11.92 4.05
N PHE A 515 43.16 -12.26 4.56
CA PHE A 515 42.37 -11.32 5.36
C PHE A 515 43.07 -11.06 6.70
N ASP A 516 43.12 -9.80 7.09
CA ASP A 516 43.94 -9.34 8.21
C ASP A 516 43.16 -8.49 9.22
N ALA A 517 41.86 -8.28 8.99
CA ALA A 517 40.97 -7.71 9.99
C ALA A 517 39.54 -8.21 9.84
N VAL A 518 38.81 -8.14 10.94
CA VAL A 518 37.35 -8.21 10.99
C VAL A 518 36.82 -6.89 11.55
N ALA A 519 35.85 -6.30 10.87
CA ALA A 519 35.16 -5.09 11.30
C ALA A 519 33.69 -5.43 11.57
N VAL A 520 33.16 -5.05 12.72
CA VAL A 520 31.83 -5.44 13.18
C VAL A 520 30.93 -4.22 13.38
N GLU A 521 29.62 -4.41 13.24
CA GLU A 521 28.57 -3.44 13.60
C GLU A 521 28.50 -3.24 15.13
N ALA A 522 29.58 -2.73 15.68
CA ALA A 522 29.75 -2.47 17.10
C ALA A 522 30.45 -1.14 17.31
N ASP A 523 30.25 -0.57 18.49
CA ASP A 523 30.89 0.67 18.90
C ASP A 523 32.41 0.57 18.84
N TRP A 524 33.03 1.59 18.26
CA TRP A 524 34.48 1.69 18.14
C TRP A 524 35.25 1.43 19.45
N PRO A 525 34.98 2.13 20.57
CA PRO A 525 35.76 1.96 21.81
C PRO A 525 35.63 0.56 22.43
N ASP A 526 34.45 -0.05 22.36
CA ASP A 526 34.21 -1.39 22.89
C ASP A 526 34.97 -2.45 22.06
N ALA A 527 34.91 -2.33 20.74
CA ALA A 527 35.68 -3.17 19.83
C ALA A 527 37.19 -2.93 19.97
N ALA A 528 37.63 -1.71 20.26
CA ALA A 528 39.04 -1.37 20.48
C ALA A 528 39.60 -2.01 21.77
N ALA A 529 38.77 -2.23 22.79
CA ALA A 529 39.13 -3.01 23.97
C ALA A 529 39.28 -4.51 23.66
N VAL A 530 38.37 -5.06 22.84
CA VAL A 530 38.44 -6.43 22.34
C VAL A 530 39.67 -6.64 21.47
N ASP A 531 39.99 -5.69 20.60
CA ASP A 531 41.15 -5.71 19.74
C ASP A 531 42.46 -5.78 20.52
N ARG A 532 42.60 -4.95 21.56
CA ARG A 532 43.75 -5.02 22.48
C ARG A 532 43.89 -6.41 23.09
N HIS A 533 42.78 -7.03 23.47
CA HIS A 533 42.76 -8.39 23.99
C HIS A 533 43.20 -9.43 22.94
N VAL A 534 42.65 -9.42 21.72
CA VAL A 534 42.97 -10.44 20.70
C VAL A 534 44.33 -10.23 20.04
N ARG A 535 44.87 -9.01 20.01
CA ARG A 535 46.21 -8.70 19.50
C ARG A 535 47.29 -8.68 20.57
N LEU A 536 46.95 -9.01 21.83
CA LEU A 536 47.86 -9.08 22.98
C LEU A 536 48.59 -7.74 23.21
N LYS A 537 47.87 -6.63 23.06
CA LYS A 537 48.34 -5.29 23.43
C LYS A 537 48.19 -5.08 24.95
N PRO A 538 48.87 -4.08 25.54
CA PRO A 538 48.67 -3.71 26.93
C PRO A 538 47.18 -3.49 27.24
N HIS A 539 46.75 -3.97 28.41
CA HIS A 539 45.39 -3.75 28.88
C HIS A 539 45.19 -2.28 29.23
N GLN A 540 44.03 -1.75 28.84
CA GLN A 540 43.59 -0.39 29.15
C GLN A 540 42.27 -0.49 29.92
N ALA A 541 42.22 0.11 31.10
CA ALA A 541 41.04 0.05 31.95
C ALA A 541 39.91 0.90 31.34
N MET A 542 38.72 0.31 31.20
CA MET A 542 37.52 1.01 30.76
C MET A 542 36.62 1.32 31.96
N PRO A 543 35.99 2.51 32.01
CA PRO A 543 35.03 2.84 33.08
C PRO A 543 33.82 1.89 33.12
N VAL A 544 33.40 1.40 31.96
CA VAL A 544 32.30 0.43 31.79
C VAL A 544 32.85 -0.75 31.00
N PRO A 545 32.54 -2.01 31.38
CA PRO A 545 33.01 -3.16 30.62
C PRO A 545 32.47 -3.15 29.17
N PRO A 546 33.26 -3.56 28.16
CA PRO A 546 32.80 -3.59 26.77
C PRO A 546 31.51 -4.39 26.59
N PHE A 547 30.63 -3.89 25.73
CA PHE A 547 29.33 -4.48 25.36
C PHE A 547 28.41 -4.73 26.56
N SER A 548 28.40 -3.80 27.52
CA SER A 548 27.50 -3.82 28.69
C SER A 548 26.31 -2.86 28.56
N ARG A 549 26.15 -2.23 27.38
CA ARG A 549 25.00 -1.43 26.97
C ARG A 549 23.99 -2.27 26.22
N PHE A 550 22.75 -1.80 26.10
CA PHE A 550 21.74 -2.51 25.33
C PHE A 550 22.12 -2.50 23.83
N PRO A 551 21.97 -3.63 23.11
CA PRO A 551 21.71 -4.98 23.62
C PRO A 551 22.97 -5.61 24.25
N THR A 552 22.82 -6.18 25.45
CA THR A 552 23.96 -6.74 26.21
C THR A 552 24.45 -8.11 25.72
N TRP A 553 23.85 -8.67 24.67
CA TRP A 553 24.12 -10.04 24.20
C TRP A 553 24.70 -10.12 22.78
N MET A 554 24.50 -9.09 21.95
CA MET A 554 24.83 -9.12 20.52
C MET A 554 26.31 -9.46 20.29
N TRP A 555 27.22 -8.78 20.98
CA TRP A 555 28.66 -9.06 20.91
C TRP A 555 29.20 -9.80 22.14
N ARG A 556 28.35 -10.05 23.14
CA ARG A 556 28.72 -10.62 24.43
C ARG A 556 27.97 -11.93 24.68
N ASN A 557 28.25 -12.89 23.82
CA ASN A 557 27.70 -14.24 23.84
C ASN A 557 28.80 -15.29 23.68
N THR A 558 28.46 -16.55 23.89
CA THR A 558 29.41 -17.68 23.82
C THR A 558 30.03 -17.88 22.44
N ASP A 559 29.30 -17.58 21.35
CA ASP A 559 29.78 -17.79 19.99
C ASP A 559 30.85 -16.75 19.61
N VAL A 560 30.62 -15.48 19.98
CA VAL A 560 31.61 -14.41 19.82
C VAL A 560 32.82 -14.67 20.72
N GLU A 561 32.62 -15.09 21.98
CA GLU A 561 33.72 -15.44 22.88
C GLU A 561 34.63 -16.53 22.28
N ALA A 562 34.03 -17.58 21.71
CA ALA A 562 34.76 -18.66 21.05
C ALA A 562 35.59 -18.13 19.86
N PHE A 563 35.02 -17.25 19.04
CA PHE A 563 35.73 -16.62 17.93
C PHE A 563 36.89 -15.73 18.39
N LEU A 564 36.68 -14.89 19.41
CA LEU A 564 37.72 -14.03 19.97
C LEU A 564 38.86 -14.82 20.61
N ARG A 565 38.53 -15.93 21.28
CA ARG A 565 39.52 -16.88 21.81
C ARG A 565 40.39 -17.45 20.70
N TRP A 566 39.77 -17.93 19.62
CA TRP A 566 40.51 -18.40 18.45
C TRP A 566 41.40 -17.30 17.84
N MET A 567 40.89 -16.06 17.69
CA MET A 567 41.68 -14.94 17.15
C MET A 567 42.92 -14.69 17.99
N ARG A 568 42.77 -14.67 19.32
CA ARG A 568 43.87 -14.49 20.27
C ARG A 568 44.90 -15.61 20.18
N GLU A 569 44.45 -16.87 20.16
CA GLU A 569 45.31 -18.05 20.03
C GLU A 569 46.09 -18.03 18.71
N ARG A 570 45.42 -17.69 17.60
CA ARG A 570 46.06 -17.49 16.30
C ARG A 570 47.08 -16.35 16.34
N ASN A 571 46.75 -15.23 16.95
CA ASN A 571 47.61 -14.04 16.95
C ASN A 571 48.85 -14.20 17.85
N ALA A 572 48.79 -15.02 18.90
CA ALA A 572 49.86 -15.22 19.87
C ALA A 572 51.25 -15.54 19.27
N PRO A 573 51.39 -16.52 18.36
CA PRO A 573 52.69 -16.84 17.76
C PRO A 573 53.16 -15.84 16.69
N ARG A 574 52.36 -14.84 16.31
CA ARG A 574 52.64 -13.94 15.18
C ARG A 574 53.23 -12.60 15.63
N PRO A 575 54.11 -11.96 14.83
CA PRO A 575 54.53 -10.58 15.04
C PRO A 575 53.33 -9.62 15.04
N LEU A 576 53.41 -8.50 15.78
CA LEU A 576 52.29 -7.56 15.94
C LEU A 576 51.72 -7.07 14.59
N ALA A 577 52.58 -6.84 13.59
CA ALA A 577 52.18 -6.39 12.26
C ALA A 577 51.33 -7.43 11.48
N ASP A 578 51.49 -8.73 11.78
CA ASP A 578 50.80 -9.83 11.10
C ASP A 578 49.59 -10.35 11.90
N ARG A 579 49.29 -9.74 13.06
CA ARG A 579 48.14 -10.10 13.89
C ARG A 579 46.86 -9.54 13.27
N ALA A 580 45.87 -10.42 13.13
CA ALA A 580 44.55 -10.02 12.63
C ALA A 580 43.88 -9.10 13.66
N ALA A 581 43.34 -7.98 13.20
CA ALA A 581 42.71 -6.97 14.05
C ALA A 581 41.18 -7.14 14.13
N PHE A 582 40.61 -6.58 15.19
CA PHE A 582 39.17 -6.50 15.41
C PHE A 582 38.79 -5.01 15.47
N TYR A 583 37.80 -4.57 14.71
CA TYR A 583 37.39 -3.16 14.67
C TYR A 583 35.88 -3.01 14.83
N GLY A 584 35.47 -1.92 15.46
CA GLY A 584 34.07 -1.47 15.44
C GLY A 584 33.85 -0.54 14.25
N LEU A 585 32.61 -0.39 13.82
CA LEU A 585 32.21 0.53 12.76
C LEU A 585 31.20 1.58 13.23
N ASP A 586 30.53 1.34 14.36
CA ASP A 586 29.35 2.08 14.80
C ASP A 586 29.66 3.24 15.76
N LEU A 587 28.66 4.09 16.03
CA LEU A 587 28.84 5.44 16.59
C LEU A 587 28.14 5.75 17.93
N TYR A 588 27.55 4.77 18.63
CA TYR A 588 26.70 5.03 19.80
C TYR A 588 27.48 5.33 21.10
N ASN A 589 28.72 4.86 21.26
CA ASN A 589 29.49 5.06 22.50
C ASN A 589 30.32 6.36 22.52
N MET A 590 29.61 7.50 22.52
CA MET A 590 30.23 8.83 22.54
C MET A 590 31.06 9.10 23.82
N ARG A 591 30.60 8.65 24.99
CA ARG A 591 31.27 8.89 26.28
C ARG A 591 32.64 8.22 26.33
N ALA A 592 32.72 6.94 25.98
CA ALA A 592 33.99 6.23 25.94
C ALA A 592 34.91 6.81 24.86
N SER A 593 34.35 7.28 23.74
CA SER A 593 35.12 7.93 22.68
C SER A 593 35.75 9.25 23.13
N MET A 594 35.02 10.10 23.86
CA MET A 594 35.60 11.30 24.46
C MET A 594 36.71 10.97 25.47
N ALA A 595 36.50 9.95 26.31
CA ALA A 595 37.50 9.51 27.28
C ALA A 595 38.79 9.03 26.58
N ALA A 596 38.68 8.26 25.49
CA ALA A 596 39.81 7.79 24.71
C ALA A 596 40.62 8.94 24.07
N VAL A 597 39.94 9.97 23.54
CA VAL A 597 40.61 11.17 23.00
C VAL A 597 41.38 11.92 24.10
N LEU A 598 40.75 12.11 25.26
CA LEU A 598 41.36 12.83 26.38
C LEU A 598 42.58 12.08 26.92
N GLU A 599 42.48 10.76 27.10
CA GLU A 599 43.58 9.92 27.58
C GLU A 599 44.78 9.93 26.62
N TYR A 600 44.52 9.87 25.31
CA TYR A 600 45.58 10.01 24.31
C TYR A 600 46.26 11.38 24.43
N LEU A 601 45.50 12.46 24.42
CA LEU A 601 46.04 13.82 24.54
C LEU A 601 46.78 14.04 25.86
N ASP A 602 46.30 13.49 26.98
CA ASP A 602 47.01 13.57 28.27
C ASP A 602 48.42 12.94 28.18
N SER A 603 48.60 11.93 27.32
CA SER A 603 49.89 11.27 27.12
C SER A 603 50.81 12.00 26.12
N VAL A 604 50.27 12.60 25.04
CA VAL A 604 51.08 13.17 23.95
C VAL A 604 51.13 14.70 23.92
N ASP A 605 50.09 15.38 24.40
CA ASP A 605 49.98 16.84 24.45
C ASP A 605 49.03 17.30 25.58
N PRO A 606 49.53 17.39 26.82
CA PRO A 606 48.72 17.79 27.98
C PRO A 606 48.05 19.16 27.85
N GLN A 607 48.63 20.08 27.05
CA GLN A 607 48.05 21.39 26.80
C GLN A 607 46.83 21.27 25.89
N ALA A 608 46.91 20.47 24.84
CA ALA A 608 45.75 20.13 24.00
C ALA A 608 44.70 19.34 24.79
N ALA A 609 45.10 18.47 25.71
CA ALA A 609 44.18 17.76 26.61
C ALA A 609 43.35 18.73 27.46
N GLY A 610 43.98 19.76 28.04
CA GLY A 610 43.30 20.82 28.79
C GLY A 610 42.26 21.57 27.94
N GLN A 611 42.59 21.87 26.68
CA GLN A 611 41.66 22.51 25.74
C GLN A 611 40.52 21.58 25.34
N ALA A 612 40.79 20.30 25.09
CA ALA A 612 39.78 19.30 24.77
C ALA A 612 38.79 19.11 25.92
N ARG A 613 39.26 19.06 27.18
CA ARG A 613 38.37 19.03 28.37
C ARG A 613 37.45 20.25 28.43
N ALA A 614 37.98 21.45 28.17
CA ALA A 614 37.17 22.67 28.15
C ALA A 614 36.12 22.66 27.02
N ARG A 615 36.46 22.11 25.85
CA ARG A 615 35.56 22.02 24.69
C ARG A 615 34.49 20.92 24.84
N TYR A 616 34.81 19.78 25.44
CA TYR A 616 33.83 18.73 25.78
C TYR A 616 32.96 19.07 26.98
N ALA A 617 33.31 20.09 27.78
CA ALA A 617 32.57 20.46 28.99
C ALA A 617 31.07 20.73 28.75
N CYS A 618 30.70 21.21 27.55
CA CYS A 618 29.31 21.47 27.20
C CYS A 618 28.50 20.18 26.94
N MET A 619 29.18 19.05 26.65
CA MET A 619 28.57 17.73 26.47
C MET A 619 28.47 16.95 27.77
N THR A 620 29.31 17.25 28.77
CA THR A 620 29.37 16.55 30.06
C THR A 620 28.02 16.35 30.75
N PRO A 621 27.09 17.33 30.77
CA PRO A 621 25.76 17.13 31.38
C PRO A 621 24.90 16.08 30.67
N TRP A 622 25.20 15.77 29.42
CA TRP A 622 24.40 14.90 28.54
C TRP A 622 25.01 13.53 28.33
N ASN A 623 26.17 13.24 28.92
CA ASN A 623 26.86 11.96 28.80
C ASN A 623 26.02 10.75 29.26
N ALA A 624 25.03 10.99 30.13
CA ALA A 624 24.09 10.01 30.66
C ALA A 624 22.73 10.00 29.93
N GLU A 625 22.41 11.05 29.14
CA GLU A 625 21.14 11.15 28.40
C GLU A 625 21.36 11.82 27.03
N PRO A 626 21.99 11.15 26.05
CA PRO A 626 22.23 11.72 24.73
C PRO A 626 20.93 12.09 23.98
N ALA A 627 19.83 11.38 24.28
CA ALA A 627 18.50 11.72 23.79
C ALA A 627 18.05 13.13 24.24
N ALA A 628 18.33 13.48 25.50
CA ALA A 628 17.99 14.78 26.05
C ALA A 628 18.81 15.91 25.41
N TYR A 629 20.06 15.63 25.01
CA TYR A 629 20.85 16.56 24.21
C TYR A 629 20.20 16.88 22.86
N GLY A 630 19.74 15.87 22.12
CA GLY A 630 19.07 16.09 20.84
C GLY A 630 17.79 16.93 20.96
N ARG A 631 17.00 16.75 22.05
CA ARG A 631 15.86 17.63 22.35
C ARG A 631 16.29 19.06 22.72
N ALA A 632 17.33 19.19 23.54
CA ALA A 632 17.84 20.48 23.97
C ALA A 632 18.41 21.28 22.79
N ALA A 633 19.11 20.60 21.87
CA ALA A 633 19.69 21.18 20.66
C ALA A 633 18.67 21.82 19.71
N LEU A 634 17.38 21.49 19.84
CA LEU A 634 16.28 22.11 19.08
C LEU A 634 15.85 23.49 19.63
N SER A 635 16.30 23.87 20.82
CA SER A 635 15.94 25.16 21.45
C SER A 635 16.96 26.25 21.09
N GLU A 636 16.50 27.48 20.82
CA GLU A 636 17.38 28.63 20.59
C GLU A 636 18.32 28.84 21.78
N GLY A 637 19.61 28.54 21.60
CA GLY A 637 20.65 28.65 22.63
C GLY A 637 21.54 27.41 22.84
N TYR A 638 21.17 26.23 22.32
CA TYR A 638 21.96 24.99 22.52
C TYR A 638 22.83 24.56 21.32
N ALA A 639 22.89 25.36 20.26
CA ALA A 639 23.82 25.19 19.13
C ALA A 639 25.32 25.37 19.48
N ILE A 640 25.67 25.41 20.77
CA ILE A 640 26.98 25.84 21.28
C ILE A 640 28.04 24.72 21.23
N CYS A 641 27.66 23.44 21.18
CA CYS A 641 28.62 22.32 21.29
C CYS A 641 29.25 21.86 19.97
N GLU A 642 28.62 22.07 18.83
CA GLU A 642 29.09 21.58 17.52
C GLU A 642 30.47 22.13 17.15
N ALA A 643 30.62 23.47 17.15
CA ALA A 643 31.87 24.10 16.78
C ALA A 643 33.05 23.72 17.71
N PRO A 644 32.89 23.70 19.05
CA PRO A 644 33.92 23.18 19.97
C PRO A 644 34.30 21.71 19.73
N VAL A 645 33.33 20.82 19.50
CA VAL A 645 33.56 19.39 19.26
C VAL A 645 34.31 19.16 17.94
N VAL A 646 33.85 19.76 16.85
CA VAL A 646 34.51 19.67 15.54
C VAL A 646 35.91 20.26 15.58
N SER A 647 36.13 21.32 16.38
CA SER A 647 37.46 21.93 16.53
C SER A 647 38.50 20.97 17.13
N ILE A 648 38.12 20.04 18.01
CA ILE A 648 39.03 19.02 18.55
C ILE A 648 39.52 18.10 17.43
N LEU A 649 38.59 17.62 16.59
CA LEU A 649 38.93 16.80 15.43
C LEU A 649 39.84 17.57 14.45
N VAL A 650 39.52 18.83 14.16
CA VAL A 650 40.33 19.67 13.27
C VAL A 650 41.75 19.83 13.82
N ASP A 651 41.91 20.05 15.13
CA ASP A 651 43.22 20.24 15.75
C ASP A 651 44.05 18.94 15.74
N LEU A 652 43.43 17.78 16.01
CA LEU A 652 44.09 16.47 15.89
C LEU A 652 44.56 16.20 14.45
N VAL A 653 43.71 16.45 13.45
CA VAL A 653 44.05 16.25 12.03
C VAL A 653 45.13 17.23 11.57
N ARG A 654 45.13 18.48 12.04
CA ARG A 654 46.17 19.47 11.71
C ARG A 654 47.54 19.07 12.23
N ARG A 655 47.60 18.35 13.36
CA ARG A 655 48.83 17.86 13.97
C ARG A 655 49.16 16.41 13.60
N ALA A 656 48.49 15.85 12.58
CA ALA A 656 48.65 14.45 12.20
C ALA A 656 50.09 14.05 11.93
N THR A 657 50.89 14.90 11.27
CA THR A 657 52.31 14.59 10.99
C THR A 657 53.17 14.53 12.25
N GLU A 658 52.88 15.35 13.26
CA GLU A 658 53.60 15.43 14.53
C GLU A 658 53.21 14.28 15.47
N TYR A 659 51.90 14.01 15.59
CA TYR A 659 51.37 12.99 16.47
C TYR A 659 51.53 11.56 15.93
N ALA A 660 51.40 11.35 14.61
CA ALA A 660 51.63 10.04 13.99
C ALA A 660 53.11 9.61 14.03
N ALA A 661 54.05 10.55 14.20
CA ALA A 661 55.47 10.24 14.36
C ALA A 661 55.80 9.57 15.71
N HIS A 662 54.92 9.68 16.72
CA HIS A 662 55.06 9.04 18.02
C HIS A 662 54.53 7.59 17.98
N ASP A 663 53.27 7.42 17.56
CA ASP A 663 52.63 6.11 17.32
C ASP A 663 51.43 6.30 16.37
N GLY A 664 51.60 5.88 15.13
CA GLY A 664 50.57 6.04 14.09
C GLY A 664 49.29 5.25 14.36
N GLU A 665 49.33 4.13 15.08
CA GLU A 665 48.15 3.32 15.35
C GLU A 665 47.34 3.88 16.52
N THR A 666 48.02 4.31 17.59
CA THR A 666 47.35 4.98 18.71
C THR A 666 46.81 6.36 18.30
N PHE A 667 47.52 7.09 17.43
CA PHE A 667 47.01 8.32 16.83
C PHE A 667 45.76 8.07 15.97
N PHE A 668 45.74 6.98 15.19
CA PHE A 668 44.57 6.59 14.41
C PHE A 668 43.38 6.28 15.32
N ASP A 669 43.58 5.52 16.40
CA ASP A 669 42.54 5.22 17.40
C ASP A 669 41.97 6.52 18.01
N ALA A 670 42.81 7.43 18.46
CA ALA A 670 42.38 8.71 19.02
C ALA A 670 41.64 9.59 17.99
N THR A 671 42.14 9.66 16.76
CA THR A 671 41.51 10.43 15.68
C THR A 671 40.16 9.84 15.30
N GLN A 672 40.03 8.52 15.25
CA GLN A 672 38.77 7.85 14.95
C GLN A 672 37.74 8.06 16.07
N ASN A 673 38.15 8.00 17.34
CA ASN A 673 37.28 8.36 18.47
C ASN A 673 36.82 9.84 18.38
N ALA A 674 37.70 10.77 17.99
CA ALA A 674 37.31 12.18 17.81
C ALA A 674 36.30 12.38 16.67
N ARG A 675 36.43 11.61 15.58
CA ARG A 675 35.45 11.59 14.46
C ARG A 675 34.11 11.04 14.91
N LEU A 676 34.12 9.94 15.67
CA LEU A 676 32.92 9.36 16.25
C LEU A 676 32.18 10.37 17.11
N VAL A 677 32.86 11.11 17.99
CA VAL A 677 32.20 12.13 18.82
C VAL A 677 31.54 13.23 17.96
N ALA A 678 32.21 13.69 16.89
CA ALA A 678 31.63 14.68 15.98
C ALA A 678 30.42 14.14 15.19
N ASP A 679 30.52 12.92 14.67
CA ASP A 679 29.44 12.29 13.91
C ASP A 679 28.26 11.93 14.82
N ALA A 680 28.52 11.47 16.05
CA ALA A 680 27.51 11.16 17.05
C ALA A 680 26.78 12.42 17.55
N GLU A 681 27.47 13.55 17.74
CA GLU A 681 26.81 14.82 18.05
C GLU A 681 25.81 15.21 16.96
N ARG A 682 26.26 15.16 15.70
CA ARG A 682 25.41 15.43 14.55
C ARG A 682 24.25 14.45 14.46
N TYR A 683 24.50 13.17 14.70
CA TYR A 683 23.50 12.11 14.73
C TYR A 683 22.38 12.40 15.72
N TYR A 684 22.70 12.71 16.98
CA TYR A 684 21.70 13.02 18.01
C TYR A 684 20.88 14.26 17.68
N ARG A 685 21.45 15.22 16.96
CA ARG A 685 20.72 16.41 16.48
C ARG A 685 19.72 16.07 15.37
N VAL A 686 20.13 15.29 14.37
CA VAL A 686 19.28 14.97 13.20
C VAL A 686 18.18 13.95 13.52
N MET A 687 18.37 13.14 14.56
CA MET A 687 17.40 12.14 15.01
C MET A 687 16.00 12.70 15.28
N TYR A 688 15.89 13.96 15.73
CA TYR A 688 14.60 14.61 15.96
C TYR A 688 14.02 15.31 14.72
N HIS A 689 14.80 15.42 13.65
CA HIS A 689 14.40 16.05 12.38
C HIS A 689 13.95 15.04 11.33
N GLY A 690 14.47 13.80 11.33
CA GLY A 690 14.05 12.77 10.38
C GLY A 690 14.75 11.41 10.55
N ALA A 691 13.94 10.34 10.44
CA ALA A 691 14.37 8.95 10.57
C ALA A 691 15.43 8.53 9.53
N ARG A 692 15.21 8.95 8.27
CA ARG A 692 16.05 8.65 7.12
C ARG A 692 17.42 9.32 7.21
N GLU A 693 17.45 10.58 7.66
CA GLU A 693 18.67 11.37 7.79
C GLU A 693 19.60 10.78 8.86
N ALA A 694 19.03 10.34 9.99
CA ALA A 694 19.77 9.65 11.03
C ALA A 694 20.33 8.30 10.54
N TRP A 695 19.50 7.48 9.88
CA TRP A 695 19.92 6.22 9.28
C TRP A 695 21.09 6.41 8.30
N ASN A 696 20.93 7.34 7.35
CA ASN A 696 21.93 7.61 6.33
C ASN A 696 23.25 8.15 6.88
N LEU A 697 23.20 8.87 8.01
CA LEU A 697 24.39 9.34 8.69
C LEU A 697 25.13 8.15 9.32
N ARG A 698 24.42 7.24 10.00
CA ARG A 698 25.02 6.06 10.66
C ARG A 698 25.70 5.13 9.66
N ASP A 699 25.01 4.73 8.60
CA ASP A 699 25.60 3.82 7.61
C ASP A 699 26.76 4.48 6.83
N ARG A 700 26.68 5.79 6.59
CA ARG A 700 27.81 6.53 6.02
C ARG A 700 29.00 6.56 6.97
N HIS A 701 28.78 6.75 8.27
CA HIS A 701 29.85 6.69 9.26
C HIS A 701 30.52 5.30 9.28
N MET A 702 29.74 4.22 9.26
CA MET A 702 30.29 2.86 9.20
C MET A 702 31.15 2.65 7.95
N PHE A 703 30.67 3.10 6.79
CA PHE A 703 31.43 3.02 5.54
C PHE A 703 32.70 3.87 5.54
N ASP A 704 32.63 5.13 5.96
CA ASP A 704 33.78 6.03 6.05
C ASP A 704 34.84 5.47 7.02
N THR A 705 34.40 4.84 8.10
CA THR A 705 35.28 4.16 9.06
C THR A 705 35.97 2.95 8.42
N LEU A 706 35.25 2.13 7.66
CA LEU A 706 35.84 1.03 6.88
C LEU A 706 36.90 1.53 5.88
N GLU A 707 36.62 2.61 5.15
CA GLU A 707 37.60 3.19 4.21
C GLU A 707 38.87 3.67 4.93
N ARG A 708 38.73 4.27 6.12
CA ARG A 708 39.86 4.71 6.93
C ARG A 708 40.68 3.54 7.45
N ILE A 709 40.04 2.45 7.90
CA ILE A 709 40.75 1.23 8.30
C ILE A 709 41.54 0.67 7.11
N LEU A 710 40.90 0.54 5.94
CA LEU A 710 41.55 0.07 4.71
C LEU A 710 42.72 0.96 4.29
N ALA A 711 42.60 2.27 4.44
CA ALA A 711 43.67 3.23 4.15
C ALA A 711 44.85 3.09 5.12
N MET A 712 44.57 2.98 6.42
CA MET A 712 45.59 2.80 7.46
C MET A 712 46.36 1.49 7.28
N ARG A 713 45.66 0.38 7.05
CA ARG A 713 46.28 -0.94 6.88
C ARG A 713 46.98 -1.12 5.53
N GLY A 714 46.65 -0.26 4.57
CA GLY A 714 47.31 -0.17 3.28
C GLY A 714 46.60 -0.94 2.16
N PRO A 715 47.08 -0.80 0.92
CA PRO A 715 46.36 -1.23 -0.28
C PRO A 715 46.20 -2.74 -0.43
N LYS A 716 46.98 -3.55 0.31
CA LYS A 716 46.91 -5.01 0.28
C LYS A 716 46.00 -5.60 1.36
N SER A 717 45.52 -4.80 2.30
CA SER A 717 44.66 -5.27 3.39
C SER A 717 43.29 -5.69 2.86
N LYS A 718 42.77 -6.77 3.45
CA LYS A 718 41.47 -7.36 3.14
C LYS A 718 40.69 -7.59 4.42
N ILE A 719 39.44 -7.14 4.44
CA ILE A 719 38.65 -7.03 5.66
C ILE A 719 37.34 -7.81 5.50
N VAL A 720 36.99 -8.57 6.54
CA VAL A 720 35.65 -9.14 6.66
C VAL A 720 34.78 -8.21 7.49
N VAL A 721 33.59 -7.85 7.00
CA VAL A 721 32.63 -7.02 7.72
C VAL A 721 31.49 -7.89 8.24
N TRP A 722 31.15 -7.79 9.52
CA TRP A 722 29.95 -8.41 10.10
C TRP A 722 28.95 -7.34 10.47
N ALA A 723 27.78 -7.35 9.85
CA ALA A 723 26.67 -6.49 10.21
C ALA A 723 25.34 -7.17 9.87
N HIS A 724 24.23 -6.56 10.26
CA HIS A 724 22.91 -7.08 9.91
C HIS A 724 22.67 -7.05 8.39
N ASN A 725 21.79 -7.94 7.88
CA ASN A 725 21.39 -7.95 6.46
C ASN A 725 20.86 -6.58 5.97
N SER A 726 20.21 -5.81 6.86
CA SER A 726 19.75 -4.44 6.56
C SER A 726 20.90 -3.49 6.22
N HIS A 727 22.10 -3.76 6.74
CA HIS A 727 23.30 -2.99 6.47
C HIS A 727 24.10 -3.56 5.28
N ILE A 728 24.11 -4.88 5.09
CA ILE A 728 25.01 -5.56 4.14
C ILE A 728 24.44 -5.72 2.72
N GLY A 729 23.14 -5.93 2.54
CA GLY A 729 22.56 -6.04 1.19
C GLY A 729 22.68 -4.71 0.43
N ASP A 730 22.67 -4.72 -0.91
CA ASP A 730 22.62 -3.46 -1.67
C ASP A 730 21.23 -2.79 -1.51
N ALA A 731 21.17 -1.73 -0.69
CA ALA A 731 19.92 -1.03 -0.32
C ALA A 731 19.09 -0.53 -1.51
N ARG A 732 19.70 -0.27 -2.68
CA ARG A 732 18.96 0.18 -3.89
C ARG A 732 17.92 -0.83 -4.33
N TYR A 733 18.07 -2.08 -3.92
CA TYR A 733 17.19 -3.20 -4.26
C TYR A 733 16.34 -3.66 -3.07
N THR A 734 16.21 -2.82 -2.04
CA THR A 734 15.32 -3.02 -0.89
C THR A 734 14.30 -1.90 -0.82
N GLU A 735 13.20 -2.12 -0.10
CA GLU A 735 12.22 -1.09 0.22
C GLU A 735 12.85 0.10 0.97
N MET A 736 13.86 -0.17 1.80
CA MET A 736 14.62 0.85 2.54
C MET A 736 15.26 1.85 1.56
N GLY A 737 16.01 1.39 0.57
CA GLY A 737 16.60 2.32 -0.41
C GLY A 737 15.61 2.83 -1.45
N ALA A 738 14.79 1.96 -2.03
CA ALA A 738 13.91 2.33 -3.14
C ALA A 738 12.73 3.22 -2.72
N SER A 739 12.15 2.99 -1.54
CA SER A 739 10.96 3.71 -1.08
C SER A 739 11.27 4.76 0.00
N ARG A 740 12.23 4.49 0.89
CA ARG A 740 12.54 5.38 2.03
C ARG A 740 13.78 6.24 1.81
N GLY A 741 14.55 6.00 0.74
CA GLY A 741 15.79 6.74 0.47
C GLY A 741 16.87 6.50 1.52
N GLU A 742 16.82 5.35 2.18
CA GLU A 742 17.81 4.88 3.16
C GLU A 742 18.98 4.22 2.43
N LEU A 743 20.20 4.61 2.76
CA LEU A 743 21.44 4.01 2.25
C LEU A 743 22.01 3.02 3.26
N ASN A 744 22.84 2.10 2.80
CA ASN A 744 23.58 1.23 3.71
C ASN A 744 25.03 0.96 3.28
N ILE A 745 25.83 0.43 4.21
CA ILE A 745 27.25 0.11 3.95
C ILE A 745 27.42 -0.87 2.79
N GLY A 746 26.49 -1.81 2.59
CA GLY A 746 26.47 -2.76 1.47
C GLY A 746 26.41 -2.07 0.11
N GLN A 747 25.46 -1.14 -0.05
CA GLN A 747 25.36 -0.29 -1.24
C GLN A 747 26.63 0.52 -1.44
N LEU A 748 27.11 1.22 -0.40
CA LEU A 748 28.29 2.08 -0.51
C LEU A 748 29.55 1.27 -0.90
N CYS A 749 29.74 0.08 -0.32
CA CYS A 749 30.81 -0.83 -0.71
C CYS A 749 30.66 -1.30 -2.16
N ARG A 750 29.44 -1.58 -2.62
CA ARG A 750 29.21 -1.94 -4.03
C ARG A 750 29.53 -0.78 -4.97
N GLU A 751 29.17 0.44 -4.60
CA GLU A 751 29.41 1.64 -5.42
C GLU A 751 30.91 1.99 -5.47
N GLN A 752 31.62 1.89 -4.35
CA GLN A 752 33.03 2.25 -4.26
C GLN A 752 33.96 1.14 -4.76
N PHE A 753 33.72 -0.12 -4.39
CA PHE A 753 34.64 -1.23 -4.65
C PHE A 753 34.16 -2.15 -5.79
N GLY A 754 32.90 -2.03 -6.24
CA GLY A 754 32.38 -2.81 -7.36
C GLY A 754 32.43 -4.32 -7.11
N ARG A 755 33.32 -5.03 -7.83
CA ARG A 755 33.53 -6.48 -7.67
C ARG A 755 34.51 -6.83 -6.55
N ASP A 756 35.26 -5.85 -6.04
CA ASP A 756 36.16 -6.03 -4.90
C ASP A 756 35.40 -5.99 -3.56
N ALA A 757 34.07 -5.86 -3.60
CA ALA A 757 33.17 -6.11 -2.48
C ALA A 757 32.27 -7.32 -2.78
N ALA A 758 32.27 -8.31 -1.87
CA ALA A 758 31.36 -9.46 -1.91
C ALA A 758 30.30 -9.34 -0.81
N LEU A 759 29.02 -9.32 -1.18
CA LEU A 759 27.88 -9.18 -0.25
C LEU A 759 27.22 -10.54 -0.02
N ILE A 760 27.25 -11.06 1.21
CA ILE A 760 26.73 -12.39 1.54
C ILE A 760 25.67 -12.28 2.62
N GLY A 761 24.41 -12.54 2.26
CA GLY A 761 23.28 -12.52 3.19
C GLY A 761 23.02 -13.87 3.85
N PHE A 762 22.31 -13.87 4.98
CA PHE A 762 21.93 -15.09 5.70
C PHE A 762 20.41 -15.11 5.92
N GLY A 763 19.79 -16.28 6.00
CA GLY A 763 18.34 -16.40 6.24
C GLY A 763 17.96 -17.66 7.03
N THR A 764 16.77 -17.62 7.63
CA THR A 764 16.16 -18.75 8.34
C THR A 764 14.64 -18.81 8.18
N HIS A 765 14.08 -20.02 8.21
CA HIS A 765 12.63 -20.23 8.15
C HIS A 765 11.99 -20.10 9.53
N SER A 766 12.53 -20.80 10.54
CA SER A 766 11.98 -20.83 11.90
C SER A 766 13.04 -21.14 12.98
N GLY A 767 12.62 -21.21 14.24
CA GLY A 767 13.45 -21.65 15.35
C GLY A 767 13.37 -20.72 16.56
N SER A 768 14.50 -20.37 17.16
CA SER A 768 14.56 -19.40 18.26
C SER A 768 15.60 -18.31 18.05
N VAL A 769 15.37 -17.16 18.67
CA VAL A 769 16.23 -15.97 18.63
C VAL A 769 16.27 -15.33 20.02
N LEU A 770 17.44 -14.83 20.44
CA LEU A 770 17.55 -13.99 21.62
C LEU A 770 17.29 -12.52 21.25
N ALA A 771 16.18 -11.97 21.73
CA ALA A 771 15.78 -10.60 21.42
C ALA A 771 14.96 -10.01 22.58
N ALA A 772 14.90 -8.69 22.68
CA ALA A 772 14.03 -8.01 23.63
C ALA A 772 12.64 -7.76 23.02
N SER A 773 11.63 -7.61 23.87
CA SER A 773 10.29 -7.18 23.45
C SER A 773 10.22 -5.68 23.16
N ASP A 774 11.05 -4.89 23.83
CA ASP A 774 11.12 -3.44 23.73
C ASP A 774 12.59 -2.98 23.86
N TRP A 775 12.87 -1.75 23.44
CA TRP A 775 14.18 -1.14 23.69
C TRP A 775 14.46 -1.10 25.20
N ASP A 776 15.71 -1.38 25.59
CA ASP A 776 16.18 -1.51 26.97
C ASP A 776 15.48 -2.58 27.83
N ALA A 777 14.55 -3.34 27.25
CA ALA A 777 13.93 -4.46 27.95
C ALA A 777 14.92 -5.64 28.07
N PRO A 778 14.74 -6.52 29.07
CA PRO A 778 15.55 -7.72 29.20
C PRO A 778 15.52 -8.59 27.94
N ALA A 779 16.63 -9.28 27.68
CA ALA A 779 16.70 -10.26 26.61
C ALA A 779 15.80 -11.46 26.90
N GLU A 780 15.07 -11.93 25.89
CA GLU A 780 14.19 -13.09 25.97
C GLU A 780 14.53 -14.07 24.85
N VAL A 781 14.45 -15.36 25.12
CA VAL A 781 14.47 -16.37 24.06
C VAL A 781 13.07 -16.42 23.45
N LYS A 782 12.95 -15.99 22.20
CA LYS A 782 11.68 -15.88 21.48
C LYS A 782 11.64 -16.87 20.33
N ALA A 783 10.45 -17.41 20.04
CA ALA A 783 10.25 -18.29 18.89
C ALA A 783 10.18 -17.46 17.61
N VAL A 784 11.02 -17.78 16.62
CA VAL A 784 10.92 -17.21 15.28
C VAL A 784 9.75 -17.88 14.57
N LEU A 785 8.77 -17.09 14.14
CA LEU A 785 7.60 -17.63 13.45
C LEU A 785 8.02 -18.31 12.12
N PRO A 786 7.29 -19.34 11.67
CA PRO A 786 7.51 -19.89 10.33
C PRO A 786 7.44 -18.80 9.26
N SER A 787 8.32 -18.89 8.25
CA SER A 787 8.37 -17.88 7.19
C SER A 787 7.04 -17.72 6.47
N ARG A 788 6.75 -16.50 6.02
CA ARG A 788 5.51 -16.22 5.29
C ARG A 788 5.53 -16.82 3.87
N PRO A 789 4.39 -17.31 3.33
CA PRO A 789 4.34 -17.93 2.01
C PRO A 789 4.77 -17.03 0.83
N ASP A 790 4.70 -15.71 1.01
CA ASP A 790 5.06 -14.68 0.04
C ASP A 790 6.54 -14.24 0.12
N SER A 791 7.33 -14.82 1.03
CA SER A 791 8.71 -14.43 1.29
C SER A 791 9.74 -15.31 0.58
N TYR A 792 11.00 -14.87 0.52
CA TYR A 792 12.08 -15.72 0.01
C TYR A 792 12.36 -16.90 0.95
N GLU A 793 12.27 -16.69 2.25
CA GLU A 793 12.47 -17.72 3.27
C GLU A 793 11.53 -18.93 3.03
N ALA A 794 10.28 -18.70 2.61
CA ALA A 794 9.38 -19.80 2.25
C ALA A 794 9.81 -20.55 0.98
N LEU A 795 10.43 -19.87 0.01
CA LEU A 795 10.98 -20.54 -1.17
C LEU A 795 12.14 -21.46 -0.81
N PHE A 796 13.05 -21.00 0.05
CA PHE A 796 14.16 -21.79 0.56
C PHE A 796 13.68 -22.98 1.41
N HIS A 797 12.71 -22.77 2.29
CA HIS A 797 12.08 -23.85 3.05
C HIS A 797 11.44 -24.90 2.13
N THR A 798 10.66 -24.46 1.14
CA THR A 798 10.02 -25.35 0.16
C THR A 798 11.01 -26.11 -0.71
N ALA A 799 12.22 -25.56 -0.92
CA ALA A 799 13.30 -26.27 -1.61
C ALA A 799 13.83 -27.48 -0.81
N SER A 800 13.42 -27.63 0.46
CA SER A 800 13.72 -28.78 1.33
C SER A 800 15.23 -29.02 1.52
N VAL A 801 16.01 -27.94 1.63
CA VAL A 801 17.44 -28.00 1.93
C VAL A 801 17.68 -27.41 3.31
N ALA A 802 18.09 -28.25 4.26
CA ALA A 802 18.26 -27.85 5.66
C ALA A 802 19.31 -26.74 5.85
N ARG A 803 20.39 -26.79 5.06
CA ARG A 803 21.47 -25.79 5.10
C ARG A 803 22.18 -25.72 3.76
N CYS A 804 22.29 -24.54 3.17
CA CYS A 804 22.95 -24.39 1.87
C CYS A 804 23.57 -23.01 1.64
N LEU A 805 24.41 -22.95 0.61
CA LEU A 805 24.88 -21.72 -0.02
C LEU A 805 24.27 -21.64 -1.41
N VAL A 806 23.70 -20.49 -1.75
CA VAL A 806 23.29 -20.16 -3.13
C VAL A 806 24.25 -19.10 -3.67
N ASP A 807 24.95 -19.43 -4.75
CA ASP A 807 25.83 -18.49 -5.45
C ASP A 807 25.00 -17.60 -6.38
N LEU A 808 24.97 -16.32 -6.06
CA LEU A 808 24.24 -15.27 -6.74
C LEU A 808 25.20 -14.31 -7.46
N ARG A 809 26.46 -14.66 -7.73
CA ARG A 809 27.33 -13.77 -8.51
C ARG A 809 26.86 -13.67 -9.96
N LYS A 810 27.02 -12.49 -10.57
CA LYS A 810 26.76 -12.31 -12.01
C LYS A 810 27.61 -13.28 -12.82
N GLY A 811 26.99 -13.98 -13.77
CA GLY A 811 27.59 -15.06 -14.56
C GLY A 811 27.37 -16.47 -13.99
N HIS A 812 26.84 -16.59 -12.76
CA HIS A 812 26.55 -17.87 -12.11
C HIS A 812 25.05 -18.05 -11.95
N ASN A 813 24.52 -19.24 -12.24
CA ASN A 813 23.10 -19.58 -12.05
C ASN A 813 22.12 -18.52 -12.60
N GLU A 814 22.41 -17.92 -13.77
CA GLU A 814 21.69 -16.75 -14.30
C GLU A 814 20.17 -16.95 -14.41
N ALA A 815 19.72 -18.17 -14.71
CA ALA A 815 18.29 -18.50 -14.70
C ALA A 815 17.68 -18.33 -13.29
N LEU A 816 18.33 -18.89 -12.26
CA LEU A 816 17.87 -18.73 -10.87
C LEU A 816 18.00 -17.28 -10.40
N ARG A 817 19.08 -16.58 -10.76
CA ARG A 817 19.22 -15.14 -10.49
C ARG A 817 18.05 -14.36 -11.08
N GLY A 818 17.68 -14.65 -12.33
CA GLY A 818 16.50 -14.07 -12.97
C GLY A 818 15.21 -14.37 -12.22
N ASP A 819 15.05 -15.58 -11.67
CA ASP A 819 13.87 -15.96 -10.88
C ASP A 819 13.83 -15.35 -9.47
N LEU A 820 14.99 -15.07 -8.87
CA LEU A 820 15.14 -14.45 -7.55
C LEU A 820 15.27 -12.92 -7.60
N ARG A 821 15.20 -12.33 -8.79
CA ARG A 821 15.19 -10.88 -8.99
C ARG A 821 13.86 -10.21 -8.61
N PRO A 822 12.68 -10.76 -8.96
CA PRO A 822 11.41 -10.10 -8.64
C PRO A 822 11.24 -9.89 -7.14
N THR A 823 10.83 -8.69 -6.74
CA THR A 823 10.70 -8.29 -5.35
C THR A 823 9.77 -9.21 -4.55
N ARG A 824 10.23 -9.69 -3.39
CA ARG A 824 9.46 -10.47 -2.40
C ARG A 824 9.83 -10.01 -0.99
N LEU A 825 9.06 -10.45 0.00
CA LEU A 825 9.38 -10.17 1.39
C LEU A 825 10.67 -10.88 1.82
N THR A 826 11.47 -10.20 2.62
CA THR A 826 12.65 -10.73 3.32
C THR A 826 12.59 -10.33 4.79
N ARG A 827 12.97 -11.25 5.66
CA ARG A 827 12.96 -11.10 7.11
C ARG A 827 14.22 -10.39 7.62
N TYR A 828 14.04 -9.49 8.57
CA TYR A 828 15.06 -8.69 9.22
C TYR A 828 14.71 -8.53 10.71
N ILE A 829 15.26 -9.37 11.58
CA ILE A 829 14.98 -9.34 13.02
C ILE A 829 16.11 -8.59 13.73
N GLY A 830 15.80 -7.40 14.26
CA GLY A 830 16.78 -6.63 15.00
C GLY A 830 17.06 -7.18 16.42
N VAL A 831 17.52 -6.28 17.28
CA VAL A 831 17.70 -6.54 18.72
C VAL A 831 16.36 -6.61 19.47
N VAL A 832 15.33 -6.00 18.87
CA VAL A 832 13.93 -6.13 19.27
C VAL A 832 13.24 -7.07 18.30
N TYR A 833 12.45 -8.00 18.84
CA TYR A 833 11.62 -8.90 18.04
C TYR A 833 10.22 -9.00 18.62
N ARG A 834 9.20 -8.67 17.83
CA ARG A 834 7.78 -8.80 18.18
C ARG A 834 7.08 -9.74 17.21
N PRO A 835 6.93 -11.03 17.57
CA PRO A 835 6.21 -12.00 16.74
C PRO A 835 4.81 -11.53 16.34
N GLU A 836 4.12 -10.79 17.22
CA GLU A 836 2.75 -10.34 17.05
C GLU A 836 2.61 -9.32 15.90
N SER A 837 3.67 -8.58 15.60
CA SER A 837 3.72 -7.58 14.53
C SER A 837 4.74 -7.92 13.43
N GLU A 838 5.22 -9.15 13.34
CA GLU A 838 6.39 -9.53 12.53
C GLU A 838 6.32 -9.05 11.08
N ARG A 839 5.15 -9.13 10.43
CA ARG A 839 4.99 -8.64 9.06
C ARG A 839 5.26 -7.14 8.93
N MET A 840 4.91 -6.35 9.93
CA MET A 840 5.02 -4.89 9.89
C MET A 840 6.38 -4.39 10.32
N SER A 841 6.94 -5.00 11.36
CA SER A 841 8.25 -4.62 11.87
C SER A 841 9.34 -5.32 11.08
N HIS A 842 9.34 -6.65 11.02
CA HIS A 842 10.52 -7.44 10.66
C HIS A 842 10.54 -7.97 9.21
N TYR A 843 9.68 -7.47 8.32
CA TYR A 843 9.69 -7.82 6.90
C TYR A 843 9.70 -6.58 6.02
N ALA A 844 10.55 -6.61 4.99
CA ALA A 844 10.60 -5.57 3.96
C ALA A 844 10.66 -6.21 2.57
N TYR A 845 10.13 -5.51 1.58
CA TYR A 845 10.24 -5.94 0.19
C TYR A 845 11.67 -5.79 -0.33
N SER A 846 12.19 -6.81 -1.01
CA SER A 846 13.56 -6.79 -1.51
C SER A 846 13.77 -7.69 -2.75
N SER A 847 14.81 -7.42 -3.53
CA SER A 847 15.30 -8.29 -4.61
C SER A 847 16.51 -9.08 -4.13
N LEU A 848 16.39 -10.39 -3.93
CA LEU A 848 17.43 -11.18 -3.27
C LEU A 848 18.71 -11.27 -4.12
N SER A 849 18.55 -11.54 -5.43
CA SER A 849 19.67 -11.70 -6.34
C SER A 849 20.41 -10.41 -6.67
N ASP A 850 19.77 -9.26 -6.50
CA ASP A 850 20.36 -7.97 -6.80
C ASP A 850 21.01 -7.34 -5.55
N GLN A 851 20.56 -7.72 -4.34
CA GLN A 851 21.23 -7.37 -3.08
C GLN A 851 22.55 -8.09 -2.84
N TYR A 852 22.60 -9.40 -3.12
CA TYR A 852 23.67 -10.28 -2.63
C TYR A 852 24.41 -11.02 -3.76
N ASP A 853 25.70 -11.27 -3.54
CA ASP A 853 26.53 -12.19 -4.32
C ASP A 853 26.40 -13.64 -3.85
N GLY A 854 26.03 -13.84 -2.58
CA GLY A 854 25.79 -15.17 -2.01
C GLY A 854 24.72 -15.11 -0.94
N PHE A 855 23.96 -16.21 -0.78
CA PHE A 855 22.97 -16.32 0.28
C PHE A 855 23.13 -17.64 1.03
N VAL A 856 23.35 -17.54 2.34
CA VAL A 856 23.49 -18.68 3.25
C VAL A 856 22.17 -18.95 3.92
N TRP A 857 21.75 -20.20 3.91
CA TRP A 857 20.46 -20.62 4.44
C TRP A 857 20.63 -21.64 5.56
N PHE A 858 19.83 -21.49 6.61
CA PHE A 858 19.62 -22.46 7.67
C PHE A 858 18.10 -22.60 7.87
N ASP A 859 17.53 -23.77 7.67
CA ASP A 859 16.07 -23.93 7.74
C ASP A 859 15.54 -23.74 9.16
N GLU A 860 16.28 -24.22 10.15
CA GLU A 860 15.99 -24.04 11.58
C GLU A 860 17.22 -23.51 12.31
N THR A 861 16.99 -22.59 13.26
CA THR A 861 18.06 -21.88 13.99
C THR A 861 17.77 -21.72 15.49
N HIS A 862 18.80 -21.46 16.29
CA HIS A 862 18.71 -21.36 17.74
C HIS A 862 19.20 -20.02 18.29
N ALA A 863 18.62 -19.61 19.42
CA ALA A 863 19.03 -18.41 20.14
C ALA A 863 20.50 -18.50 20.62
N VAL A 864 21.23 -17.39 20.55
CA VAL A 864 22.56 -17.27 21.16
C VAL A 864 22.48 -17.44 22.68
N THR A 865 23.57 -17.91 23.28
CA THR A 865 23.70 -17.96 24.75
C THR A 865 24.44 -16.71 25.25
N PRO A 866 23.78 -15.79 25.97
CA PRO A 866 24.40 -14.56 26.45
C PRO A 866 25.39 -14.84 27.60
N LEU A 867 26.46 -14.06 27.69
CA LEU A 867 27.35 -14.08 28.85
C LEU A 867 26.81 -13.18 29.96
N ALA A 868 27.05 -13.56 31.22
CA ALA A 868 26.59 -12.81 32.38
C ALA A 868 27.13 -11.36 32.37
N THR A 869 26.21 -10.40 32.38
CA THR A 869 26.51 -8.97 32.30
C THR A 869 25.48 -8.19 33.11
N GLN A 870 25.92 -7.28 33.97
CA GLN A 870 25.03 -6.32 34.61
C GLN A 870 24.83 -5.12 33.67
N LEU A 871 23.58 -4.78 33.37
CA LEU A 871 23.25 -3.62 32.55
C LEU A 871 23.66 -2.36 33.31
N SER A 872 24.49 -1.51 32.70
CA SER A 872 24.89 -0.25 33.31
C SER A 872 23.73 0.74 33.22
N THR A 873 22.98 0.91 34.30
CA THR A 873 21.86 1.87 34.35
C THR A 873 22.36 3.31 34.38
N GLY A 874 21.81 4.17 33.51
CA GLY A 874 22.10 5.60 33.48
C GLY A 874 22.58 6.15 32.13
N GLU A 875 22.45 5.40 31.03
CA GLU A 875 22.64 5.88 29.67
C GLU A 875 21.36 5.56 28.88
N ASP A 876 20.38 6.47 28.84
CA ASP A 876 19.17 6.31 28.02
C ASP A 876 19.59 6.38 26.55
N GLU A 877 19.57 5.24 25.87
CA GLU A 877 19.86 5.19 24.45
C GLU A 877 18.62 5.42 23.61
N THR A 878 18.80 6.40 22.73
CA THR A 878 17.90 6.81 21.68
C THR A 878 17.55 5.70 20.71
N TYR A 879 16.25 5.56 20.44
CA TYR A 879 15.66 4.95 19.25
C TYR A 879 16.39 5.36 17.95
N PRO A 880 16.73 4.37 17.11
CA PRO A 880 16.62 4.56 15.68
C PRO A 880 16.30 3.22 14.99
N PHE A 881 15.02 3.02 14.65
CA PHE A 881 14.56 2.10 13.60
C PHE A 881 15.35 0.78 13.46
N GLY A 882 15.16 -0.15 14.40
CA GLY A 882 15.29 -1.56 14.08
C GLY A 882 13.91 -2.03 13.63
N LEU A 883 13.76 -2.25 12.32
CA LEU A 883 12.60 -2.85 11.62
C LEU A 883 11.52 -3.39 12.56
#